data_AF-A0AAE3MBN1-F1
#
_entry.id   AF-A0AAE3MBN1-F1
#
_cell.length_a   1.000
_cell.length_b   1.000
_cell.length_c   1.000
_cell.angle_alpha   90.00
_cell.angle_beta   90.00
_cell.angle_gamma   90.00
#
_symmetry.space_group_name_H-M   'P 1'
#
loop_
_entity.id
_entity.type
_entity.pdbx_description
1 polymer ?
#
loop_
_entity_poly.entity_id
_entity_poly.type
_entity_poly.pdbx_seq_one_letter_code
_entity_poly.pdbx_strand_id
1 'polypeptide(L)'
;MKRSCNVFLLFVAAGLLLLTSSCTKSNKDDYSAYLFAYFTGNGPGEEAIRYAVSFDGYHYRALNHNKAILDSKKISTSGGVRDPHILRGADGKFYMVATDLYVPEQGWNNFAMVLMKSSDLINWETSVVNIPETYKDEFGDVDRVWAPQTIYDEEQGKYMIYFSMKQGNDPDKIYYAYANPDFSALEAAPEQLFFSPTNNACIDGDIIKYQGKYHFFMKSEDGEPGIKLAMSDKLTEGYELVSKERVDEETDPVEGSGIFKLNNSDEWILMYDLYTKGGYQFTKSTDLKHFTVIDEEISMNFHPRHGTVMPITTDELNRLMTQWGSFEDVMIESQGEGIKKLNVDIKAESKTIHIPVKPGVDFTNFDPQFKAWPGLSIQPAGAQDFSKGAVEYTFKYEGLGEVKYAVELAEDHNPVLEGYYADPDILYAEKTNKFYIYPTSDGFDGWSGYYFKTFSSDNLVDWKDEGIIIDLHKDVSWANRNAWAPCIIEKKIKGEYKYFYYFTAAQKIGVAVADDPTGPFVDSGKALIDFKPKGVTNGQEIDPDVFTDPKTGKSYLYWGNCYMAGVELNEDMVSIKKETLKTFKIGDTFREGTYTIYRNGKYYFMWSEDDTRSPKYKVRYATSDSPLGKLTFPENNIVIQRDAEKNIFATGHNSAVQVPGKDEWYLVYHRFTYPKGVEMGPKGGFHREVCIDKLEFDAQGNIIEVKPTFEGVKAVKL
;
A
#
# COMPACT_ATOMS: atom_id res chain seq x y z
N MET A 1 53.73 -79.21 49.61
CA MET A 1 54.94 -78.36 49.55
C MET A 1 54.97 -77.62 48.20
N LYS A 2 55.76 -76.54 48.05
CA LYS A 2 56.12 -75.80 46.80
C LYS A 2 56.14 -76.69 45.53
N ARG A 3 55.83 -76.29 44.28
CA ARG A 3 55.45 -75.05 43.53
C ARG A 3 54.98 -75.54 42.11
N SER A 4 54.38 -74.82 41.13
CA SER A 4 53.71 -73.50 40.97
C SER A 4 52.98 -73.47 39.58
N CYS A 5 52.24 -72.39 39.27
CA CYS A 5 52.03 -71.71 37.95
C CYS A 5 52.24 -72.53 36.65
N ASN A 6 51.28 -72.75 35.71
CA ASN A 6 50.25 -71.87 35.09
C ASN A 6 50.83 -70.56 34.51
N VAL A 7 50.42 -70.03 33.35
CA VAL A 7 49.13 -70.07 32.64
C VAL A 7 49.30 -70.42 31.15
N PHE A 8 48.30 -71.05 30.54
CA PHE A 8 48.20 -71.30 29.10
C PHE A 8 47.16 -70.33 28.49
N LEU A 9 47.51 -69.59 27.42
CA LEU A 9 46.54 -68.75 26.71
C LEU A 9 45.71 -69.61 25.73
N LEU A 10 44.38 -69.42 25.72
CA LEU A 10 43.51 -69.89 24.64
C LEU A 10 43.12 -68.73 23.72
N PHE A 11 43.08 -68.99 22.42
CA PHE A 11 42.50 -68.08 21.44
C PHE A 11 40.97 -68.04 21.57
N VAL A 12 40.39 -66.85 21.43
CA VAL A 12 38.96 -66.65 21.17
C VAL A 12 38.84 -65.83 19.89
N ALA A 13 38.11 -66.34 18.90
CA ALA A 13 37.83 -65.61 17.67
C ALA A 13 36.61 -64.70 17.86
N ALA A 14 36.76 -63.41 17.56
CA ALA A 14 35.67 -62.45 17.52
C ALA A 14 35.27 -62.17 16.07
N GLY A 15 34.02 -62.45 15.71
CA GLY A 15 33.46 -62.08 14.42
C GLY A 15 33.00 -60.62 14.41
N LEU A 16 33.52 -59.81 13.49
CA LEU A 16 33.00 -58.46 13.24
C LEU A 16 31.69 -58.55 12.45
N LEU A 17 30.57 -58.16 13.06
CA LEU A 17 29.41 -57.70 12.29
C LEU A 17 29.61 -56.21 11.98
N LEU A 18 29.80 -55.89 10.70
CA LEU A 18 29.75 -54.52 10.20
C LEU A 18 28.29 -54.07 10.10
N LEU A 19 27.80 -53.40 11.14
CA LEU A 19 26.53 -52.68 11.10
C LEU A 19 26.72 -51.39 10.30
N THR A 20 26.38 -51.43 9.01
CA THR A 20 26.34 -50.25 8.12
C THR A 20 25.11 -49.40 8.44
N SER A 21 25.18 -48.63 9.53
CA SER A 21 24.19 -47.59 9.84
C SER A 21 24.21 -46.52 8.76
N SER A 22 23.35 -46.67 7.77
CA SER A 22 23.11 -45.64 6.74
C SER A 22 22.34 -44.49 7.36
N CYS A 23 23.06 -43.57 8.00
CA CYS A 23 22.50 -42.32 8.52
C CYS A 23 22.12 -41.38 7.38
N THR A 24 21.04 -41.69 6.66
CA THR A 24 20.32 -40.71 5.84
C THR A 24 19.70 -39.69 6.79
N LYS A 25 20.50 -38.66 7.13
CA LYS A 25 20.06 -37.52 7.92
C LYS A 25 19.12 -36.64 7.07
N SER A 26 17.90 -37.13 6.87
CA SER A 26 16.77 -36.35 6.40
C SER A 26 16.33 -35.41 7.52
N ASN A 27 17.17 -34.43 7.85
CA ASN A 27 16.71 -33.17 8.40
C ASN A 27 15.87 -32.52 7.29
N LYS A 28 14.56 -32.83 7.27
CA LYS A 28 13.60 -31.79 6.90
C LYS A 28 13.64 -30.83 8.08
N ASP A 29 14.33 -29.71 7.91
CA ASP A 29 14.28 -28.64 8.88
C ASP A 29 12.83 -28.14 8.96
N ASP A 30 12.33 -27.94 10.17
CA ASP A 30 10.91 -27.67 10.44
C ASP A 30 10.63 -26.16 10.24
N TYR A 31 10.80 -25.70 8.99
CA TYR A 31 10.56 -24.32 8.58
C TYR A 31 9.05 -24.06 8.50
N SER A 32 8.58 -23.20 9.40
CA SER A 32 7.17 -22.84 9.56
C SER A 32 6.82 -21.45 9.03
N ALA A 33 7.84 -20.67 8.65
CA ALA A 33 7.71 -19.27 8.22
C ALA A 33 8.92 -18.84 7.38
N TYR A 34 8.94 -17.58 6.98
CA TYR A 34 10.02 -16.91 6.25
C TYR A 34 10.32 -15.55 6.86
N LEU A 35 11.57 -15.13 6.74
CA LEU A 35 12.08 -13.79 7.03
C LEU A 35 12.45 -13.10 5.72
N PHE A 36 11.88 -11.92 5.46
CA PHE A 36 12.26 -11.03 4.37
C PHE A 36 13.12 -9.89 4.93
N ALA A 37 14.38 -9.79 4.51
CA ALA A 37 15.24 -8.64 4.75
C ALA A 37 15.19 -7.70 3.53
N TYR A 38 14.94 -6.40 3.76
CA TYR A 38 14.76 -5.41 2.69
C TYR A 38 15.15 -3.98 3.15
N PHE A 39 15.16 -3.03 2.22
CA PHE A 39 15.15 -1.58 2.47
C PHE A 39 14.01 -0.93 1.66
N THR A 40 13.74 0.38 1.76
CA THR A 40 12.48 0.97 1.23
C THR A 40 12.61 2.07 0.19
N GLY A 41 13.82 2.49 -0.18
CA GLY A 41 14.00 3.61 -1.10
C GLY A 41 15.37 4.28 -0.98
N ASN A 42 15.44 5.52 -1.44
CA ASN A 42 16.68 6.29 -1.60
C ASN A 42 16.69 7.59 -0.76
N GLY A 43 15.65 7.81 0.05
CA GLY A 43 15.50 8.97 0.92
C GLY A 43 16.09 8.79 2.32
N PRO A 44 16.16 9.87 3.12
CA PRO A 44 16.72 9.82 4.47
C PRO A 44 16.02 8.81 5.40
N GLY A 45 16.70 7.72 5.73
CA GLY A 45 16.18 6.62 6.55
C GLY A 45 15.44 5.51 5.78
N GLU A 46 15.38 5.59 4.46
CA GLU A 46 14.88 4.51 3.59
C GLU A 46 15.95 3.46 3.29
N GLU A 47 17.22 3.88 3.26
CA GLU A 47 18.45 3.08 3.10
C GLU A 47 18.90 2.48 4.45
N ALA A 48 18.07 1.60 4.99
CA ALA A 48 18.32 0.89 6.24
C ALA A 48 17.63 -0.48 6.22
N ILE A 49 18.29 -1.49 6.79
CA ILE A 49 17.79 -2.88 6.82
C ILE A 49 16.53 -2.97 7.70
N ARG A 50 15.46 -3.52 7.13
CA ARG A 50 14.16 -3.80 7.77
C ARG A 50 13.81 -5.27 7.60
N TYR A 51 12.95 -5.76 8.47
CA TYR A 51 12.47 -7.15 8.47
C TYR A 51 10.95 -7.20 8.29
N ALA A 52 10.50 -8.22 7.56
CA ALA A 52 9.12 -8.67 7.51
C ALA A 52 9.07 -10.20 7.63
N VAL A 53 7.94 -10.75 8.06
CA VAL A 53 7.74 -12.20 8.16
C VAL A 53 6.44 -12.64 7.49
N SER A 54 6.42 -13.90 7.06
CA SER A 54 5.27 -14.59 6.44
C SER A 54 5.25 -16.06 6.86
N PHE A 55 4.08 -16.70 6.89
CA PHE A 55 3.95 -18.15 7.10
C PHE A 55 3.94 -18.95 5.79
N ASP A 56 3.43 -18.35 4.71
CA ASP A 56 3.16 -19.02 3.43
C ASP A 56 4.13 -18.63 2.32
N GLY A 57 4.70 -17.42 2.38
CA GLY A 57 5.56 -16.85 1.34
C GLY A 57 4.83 -15.84 0.44
N TYR A 58 3.58 -15.52 0.76
CA TYR A 58 2.66 -14.67 -0.01
C TYR A 58 2.16 -13.47 0.81
N HIS A 59 1.80 -13.68 2.07
CA HIS A 59 1.27 -12.65 2.96
C HIS A 59 2.36 -12.25 3.96
N TYR A 60 2.93 -11.05 3.82
CA TYR A 60 4.00 -10.53 4.68
C TYR A 60 3.50 -9.40 5.59
N ARG A 61 4.05 -9.33 6.81
CA ARG A 61 3.96 -8.16 7.70
C ARG A 61 5.34 -7.66 8.10
N ALA A 62 5.57 -6.36 7.96
CA ALA A 62 6.78 -5.68 8.43
C ALA A 62 6.82 -5.64 9.95
N LEU A 63 7.93 -6.12 10.52
CA LEU A 63 8.23 -6.00 11.95
C LEU A 63 8.66 -4.57 12.29
N ASN A 64 8.76 -4.27 13.60
CA ASN A 64 9.26 -3.01 14.13
C ASN A 64 8.48 -1.77 13.64
N HIS A 65 7.20 -1.95 13.28
CA HIS A 65 6.37 -0.97 12.57
C HIS A 65 7.05 -0.43 11.28
N ASN A 66 7.68 -1.32 10.49
CA ASN A 66 8.45 -0.98 9.29
C ASN A 66 9.59 0.03 9.57
N LYS A 67 10.27 -0.10 10.71
CA LYS A 67 11.48 0.68 11.05
C LYS A 67 12.73 -0.19 10.95
N ALA A 68 13.88 0.45 10.76
CA ALA A 68 15.18 -0.21 10.67
C ALA A 68 15.47 -1.08 11.90
N ILE A 69 15.95 -2.31 11.68
CA ILE A 69 16.37 -3.23 12.74
C ILE A 69 17.81 -2.98 13.22
N LEU A 70 18.61 -2.32 12.38
CA LEU A 70 19.98 -1.90 12.67
C LEU A 70 20.14 -0.40 12.41
N ASP A 71 21.06 0.23 13.13
CA ASP A 71 21.45 1.63 12.89
C ASP A 71 22.50 1.67 11.78
N SER A 72 22.09 2.05 10.56
CA SER A 72 22.96 2.17 9.39
C SER A 72 24.26 2.94 9.72
N LYS A 73 24.20 3.97 10.56
CA LYS A 73 25.34 4.84 10.93
C LYS A 73 26.33 4.21 11.91
N LYS A 74 26.06 3.00 12.40
CA LYS A 74 27.00 2.19 13.20
C LYS A 74 27.62 1.02 12.43
N ILE A 75 26.97 0.55 11.36
CA ILE A 75 27.36 -0.65 10.62
C ILE A 75 28.00 -0.35 9.25
N SER A 76 27.86 0.88 8.75
CA SER A 76 28.32 1.33 7.43
C SER A 76 29.22 2.56 7.53
N THR A 77 30.00 2.84 6.49
CA THR A 77 30.84 4.05 6.39
C THR A 77 30.10 5.24 5.78
N SER A 78 29.12 5.00 4.91
CA SER A 78 28.24 6.02 4.34
C SER A 78 27.18 6.54 5.30
N GLY A 79 26.73 5.71 6.23
CA GLY A 79 25.55 5.96 7.06
C GLY A 79 24.23 5.45 6.47
N GLY A 80 24.27 4.73 5.33
CA GLY A 80 23.15 4.04 4.70
C GLY A 80 23.53 2.60 4.31
N VAL A 81 22.53 1.72 4.21
CA VAL A 81 22.72 0.34 3.73
C VAL A 81 21.57 -0.08 2.82
N ARG A 82 21.89 -0.85 1.79
CA ARG A 82 20.96 -1.28 0.74
C ARG A 82 21.16 -2.76 0.40
N ASP A 83 20.25 -3.31 -0.39
CA ASP A 83 20.38 -4.60 -1.06
C ASP A 83 20.74 -5.77 -0.10
N PRO A 84 20.06 -5.96 1.04
CA PRO A 84 20.48 -6.92 2.06
C PRO A 84 20.14 -8.37 1.69
N HIS A 85 21.17 -9.16 1.43
CA HIS A 85 21.05 -10.61 1.25
C HIS A 85 21.38 -11.36 2.54
N ILE A 86 20.50 -12.26 2.97
CA ILE A 86 20.61 -13.05 4.21
C ILE A 86 20.65 -14.57 3.94
N LEU A 87 21.60 -15.26 4.57
CA LEU A 87 21.85 -16.70 4.44
C LEU A 87 21.86 -17.40 5.81
N ARG A 88 21.23 -18.58 5.88
CA ARG A 88 21.46 -19.57 6.94
C ARG A 88 22.71 -20.38 6.61
N GLY A 89 23.71 -20.29 7.48
CA GLY A 89 25.00 -20.96 7.32
C GLY A 89 24.97 -22.45 7.65
N ALA A 90 25.91 -23.19 7.07
CA ALA A 90 26.11 -24.62 7.32
C ALA A 90 26.59 -24.92 8.77
N ASP A 91 27.08 -23.91 9.50
CA ASP A 91 27.39 -23.98 10.94
C ASP A 91 26.18 -23.61 11.84
N GLY A 92 25.00 -23.35 11.26
CA GLY A 92 23.78 -23.01 11.98
C GLY A 92 23.68 -21.54 12.41
N LYS A 93 24.62 -20.68 11.97
CA LYS A 93 24.57 -19.23 12.15
C LYS A 93 23.85 -18.54 11.00
N PHE A 94 23.69 -17.23 11.12
CA PHE A 94 23.16 -16.36 10.07
C PHE A 94 24.24 -15.42 9.59
N TYR A 95 24.24 -15.19 8.28
CA TYR A 95 25.17 -14.34 7.58
C TYR A 95 24.35 -13.35 6.75
N MET A 96 24.72 -12.08 6.77
CA MET A 96 24.08 -11.08 5.93
C MET A 96 25.16 -10.19 5.30
N VAL A 97 24.93 -9.82 4.06
CA VAL A 97 25.75 -8.84 3.33
C VAL A 97 24.83 -7.75 2.78
N ALA A 98 25.35 -6.53 2.68
CA ALA A 98 24.62 -5.37 2.19
C ALA A 98 25.56 -4.38 1.49
N THR A 99 25.04 -3.61 0.55
CA THR A 99 25.75 -2.46 -0.06
C THR A 99 25.93 -1.35 0.98
N ASP A 100 27.15 -0.82 1.13
CA ASP A 100 27.41 0.40 1.92
C ASP A 100 27.25 1.63 1.00
N LEU A 101 26.12 2.34 1.13
CA LEU A 101 25.79 3.54 0.34
C LEU A 101 24.70 4.38 1.02
N TYR A 102 24.87 5.71 0.98
CA TYR A 102 23.84 6.70 1.29
C TYR A 102 23.65 7.66 0.09
N VAL A 103 22.67 7.37 -0.77
CA VAL A 103 22.42 8.09 -2.04
C VAL A 103 22.29 9.61 -1.88
N PRO A 104 21.62 10.17 -0.85
CA PRO A 104 21.48 11.62 -0.67
C PRO A 104 22.79 12.41 -0.51
N GLU A 105 23.90 11.77 -0.13
CA GLU A 105 25.22 12.43 0.01
C GLU A 105 26.26 11.90 -1.00
N GLN A 106 26.15 10.63 -1.42
CA GLN A 106 27.16 9.97 -2.28
C GLN A 106 26.72 9.78 -3.75
N GLY A 107 25.43 9.97 -4.07
CA GLY A 107 24.89 9.67 -5.39
C GLY A 107 24.86 8.17 -5.66
N TRP A 108 25.43 7.74 -6.79
CA TRP A 108 25.45 6.33 -7.21
C TRP A 108 26.87 5.72 -7.26
N ASN A 109 27.80 6.31 -6.52
CA ASN A 109 29.18 5.82 -6.37
C ASN A 109 29.33 5.22 -4.97
N ASN A 110 29.87 4.01 -4.88
CA ASN A 110 30.06 3.32 -3.61
C ASN A 110 31.26 2.37 -3.66
N PHE A 111 31.94 2.18 -2.54
CA PHE A 111 33.27 1.54 -2.53
C PHE A 111 33.32 0.27 -1.67
N ALA A 112 32.23 -0.05 -0.99
CA ALA A 112 32.25 -1.00 0.11
C ALA A 112 30.95 -1.81 0.26
N MET A 113 31.09 -2.92 0.95
CA MET A 113 30.01 -3.78 1.43
C MET A 113 30.11 -3.97 2.95
N VAL A 114 28.97 -4.14 3.60
CA VAL A 114 28.89 -4.51 5.02
C VAL A 114 28.76 -6.04 5.10
N LEU A 115 29.68 -6.69 5.82
CA LEU A 115 29.62 -8.12 6.17
C LEU A 115 29.12 -8.24 7.62
N MET A 116 28.11 -9.09 7.83
CA MET A 116 27.39 -9.21 9.10
C MET A 116 27.17 -10.68 9.47
N LYS A 117 27.27 -10.99 10.77
CA LYS A 117 27.18 -12.35 11.32
C LYS A 117 26.33 -12.37 12.60
N SER A 118 25.46 -13.36 12.75
CA SER A 118 24.59 -13.50 13.93
C SER A 118 24.38 -14.97 14.31
N SER A 119 24.09 -15.23 15.59
CA SER A 119 23.59 -16.53 16.06
C SER A 119 22.07 -16.54 16.31
N ASP A 120 21.38 -15.40 16.19
CA ASP A 120 20.00 -15.25 16.66
C ASP A 120 19.08 -14.36 15.79
N LEU A 121 19.57 -13.81 14.68
CA LEU A 121 18.92 -12.85 13.76
C LEU A 121 18.72 -11.43 14.30
N ILE A 122 19.03 -11.17 15.58
CA ILE A 122 18.81 -9.89 16.27
C ILE A 122 20.13 -9.17 16.53
N ASN A 123 21.10 -9.88 17.11
CA ASN A 123 22.40 -9.37 17.47
C ASN A 123 23.39 -9.68 16.34
N TRP A 124 23.92 -8.65 15.71
CA TRP A 124 24.81 -8.75 14.56
C TRP A 124 26.21 -8.23 14.87
N GLU A 125 27.21 -9.09 14.76
CA GLU A 125 28.60 -8.70 14.56
C GLU A 125 28.72 -8.10 13.15
N THR A 126 29.39 -6.96 12.99
CA THR A 126 29.43 -6.23 11.71
C THR A 126 30.84 -5.76 11.37
N SER A 127 31.11 -5.66 10.07
CA SER A 127 32.40 -5.30 9.48
C SER A 127 32.18 -4.68 8.10
N VAL A 128 33.14 -3.89 7.61
CA VAL A 128 33.04 -3.25 6.28
C VAL A 128 34.27 -3.63 5.46
N VAL A 129 34.03 -4.09 4.23
CA VAL A 129 35.07 -4.37 3.24
C VAL A 129 35.01 -3.30 2.15
N ASN A 130 35.94 -2.35 2.20
CA ASN A 130 36.13 -1.34 1.16
C ASN A 130 37.10 -1.90 0.10
N ILE A 131 36.63 -2.11 -1.13
CA ILE A 131 37.38 -2.80 -2.19
C ILE A 131 38.62 -1.99 -2.63
N PRO A 132 38.53 -0.75 -3.13
CA PRO A 132 39.70 0.02 -3.55
C PRO A 132 40.66 0.35 -2.40
N GLU A 133 40.21 0.34 -1.13
CA GLU A 133 41.13 0.44 0.01
C GLU A 133 41.83 -0.87 0.37
N THR A 134 41.21 -2.03 0.14
CA THR A 134 41.78 -3.34 0.50
C THR A 134 42.68 -3.88 -0.62
N TYR A 135 42.24 -3.79 -1.87
CA TYR A 135 42.89 -4.34 -3.06
C TYR A 135 43.37 -3.21 -3.98
N LYS A 136 44.29 -2.39 -3.46
CA LYS A 136 44.74 -1.15 -4.10
C LYS A 136 45.47 -1.36 -5.44
N ASP A 137 46.16 -2.48 -5.59
CA ASP A 137 47.00 -2.75 -6.77
C ASP A 137 46.17 -3.33 -7.93
N GLU A 138 45.07 -4.03 -7.63
CA GLU A 138 44.14 -4.66 -8.59
C GLU A 138 42.89 -3.82 -8.88
N PHE A 139 42.33 -3.17 -7.86
CA PHE A 139 40.99 -2.57 -7.85
C PHE A 139 40.94 -1.14 -7.28
N GLY A 140 42.09 -0.45 -7.19
CA GLY A 140 42.19 0.91 -6.64
C GLY A 140 41.39 2.01 -7.38
N ASP A 141 40.85 1.71 -8.58
CA ASP A 141 39.99 2.58 -9.39
C ASP A 141 38.56 2.04 -9.57
N VAL A 142 38.12 1.12 -8.70
CA VAL A 142 36.71 0.74 -8.55
C VAL A 142 35.91 1.90 -7.97
N ASP A 143 34.83 2.29 -8.64
CA ASP A 143 33.91 3.36 -8.22
C ASP A 143 32.51 2.86 -7.83
N ARG A 144 32.28 1.54 -7.93
CA ARG A 144 30.99 0.92 -7.61
C ARG A 144 31.12 -0.54 -7.14
N VAL A 145 30.38 -0.91 -6.10
CA VAL A 145 30.35 -2.23 -5.44
C VAL A 145 28.90 -2.57 -5.02
N TRP A 146 28.10 -3.11 -5.94
CA TRP A 146 26.66 -3.33 -5.78
C TRP A 146 26.28 -4.74 -5.33
N ALA A 147 25.18 -4.80 -4.58
CA ALA A 147 24.35 -5.99 -4.39
C ALA A 147 25.13 -7.26 -4.05
N PRO A 148 25.86 -7.27 -2.92
CA PRO A 148 26.52 -8.47 -2.47
C PRO A 148 25.49 -9.52 -2.04
N GLN A 149 25.67 -10.75 -2.52
CA GLN A 149 24.95 -11.93 -2.07
C GLN A 149 25.93 -12.99 -1.54
N THR A 150 25.45 -14.06 -0.91
CA THR A 150 26.31 -15.07 -0.26
C THR A 150 25.77 -16.48 -0.43
N ILE A 151 26.64 -17.43 -0.76
CA ILE A 151 26.32 -18.85 -0.90
C ILE A 151 27.39 -19.71 -0.22
N TYR A 152 26.98 -20.86 0.33
CA TYR A 152 27.93 -21.84 0.89
C TYR A 152 28.46 -22.78 -0.19
N ASP A 153 29.78 -22.83 -0.30
CA ASP A 153 30.52 -23.77 -1.15
C ASP A 153 30.82 -25.05 -0.36
N GLU A 154 30.10 -26.12 -0.68
CA GLU A 154 30.27 -27.44 -0.07
C GLU A 154 31.60 -28.13 -0.43
N GLU A 155 32.26 -27.74 -1.53
CA GLU A 155 33.53 -28.34 -1.96
C GLU A 155 34.73 -27.68 -1.26
N GLN A 156 34.68 -26.35 -1.07
CA GLN A 156 35.68 -25.59 -0.31
C GLN A 156 35.41 -25.56 1.20
N GLY A 157 34.16 -25.80 1.62
CA GLY A 157 33.70 -25.66 3.00
C GLY A 157 33.58 -24.21 3.47
N LYS A 158 33.41 -23.25 2.56
CA LYS A 158 33.50 -21.79 2.80
C LYS A 158 32.25 -21.04 2.31
N TYR A 159 32.09 -19.80 2.79
CA TYR A 159 31.10 -18.88 2.22
C TYR A 159 31.73 -18.08 1.07
N MET A 160 31.12 -18.17 -0.11
CA MET A 160 31.43 -17.31 -1.25
C MET A 160 30.52 -16.07 -1.20
N ILE A 161 31.12 -14.89 -1.24
CA ILE A 161 30.42 -13.62 -1.45
C ILE A 161 30.59 -13.24 -2.92
N TYR A 162 29.50 -12.89 -3.58
CA TYR A 162 29.48 -12.52 -4.99
C TYR A 162 28.66 -11.24 -5.19
N PHE A 163 29.15 -10.35 -6.04
CA PHE A 163 28.75 -8.95 -6.06
C PHE A 163 29.16 -8.28 -7.36
N SER A 164 28.57 -7.14 -7.67
CA SER A 164 28.81 -6.45 -8.94
C SER A 164 29.79 -5.30 -8.73
N MET A 165 30.79 -5.16 -9.60
CA MET A 165 31.75 -4.04 -9.54
C MET A 165 31.86 -3.31 -10.88
N LYS A 166 32.07 -1.99 -10.78
CA LYS A 166 32.47 -1.14 -11.90
C LYS A 166 33.88 -0.61 -11.66
N GLN A 167 34.74 -0.70 -12.67
CA GLN A 167 36.13 -0.28 -12.61
C GLN A 167 36.46 0.65 -13.79
N GLY A 168 36.97 1.86 -13.51
CA GLY A 168 37.33 2.82 -14.55
C GLY A 168 36.20 3.10 -15.56
N ASN A 169 36.41 2.73 -16.83
CA ASN A 169 35.43 2.87 -17.93
C ASN A 169 34.73 1.55 -18.32
N ASP A 170 35.00 0.44 -17.64
CA ASP A 170 34.31 -0.82 -17.92
C ASP A 170 32.85 -0.77 -17.44
N PRO A 171 31.96 -1.57 -18.04
CA PRO A 171 30.63 -1.81 -17.52
C PRO A 171 30.70 -2.60 -16.20
N ASP A 172 29.62 -2.56 -15.42
CA ASP A 172 29.50 -3.40 -14.23
C ASP A 172 29.58 -4.88 -14.59
N LYS A 173 30.44 -5.62 -13.87
CA LYS A 173 30.68 -7.05 -14.03
C LYS A 173 30.49 -7.72 -12.68
N ILE A 174 30.10 -8.99 -12.67
CA ILE A 174 29.89 -9.73 -11.42
C ILE A 174 31.17 -10.50 -11.08
N TYR A 175 31.63 -10.31 -9.85
CA TYR A 175 32.83 -10.90 -9.25
C TYR A 175 32.45 -11.78 -8.05
N TYR A 176 33.40 -12.60 -7.60
CA TYR A 176 33.28 -13.40 -6.39
C TYR A 176 34.58 -13.39 -5.58
N ALA A 177 34.45 -13.65 -4.28
CA ALA A 177 35.55 -13.94 -3.38
C ALA A 177 35.07 -14.79 -2.19
N TYR A 178 35.95 -15.60 -1.60
CA TYR A 178 35.62 -16.32 -0.36
C TYR A 178 35.78 -15.40 0.86
N ALA A 179 34.82 -15.46 1.77
CA ALA A 179 34.92 -14.81 3.08
C ALA A 179 35.88 -15.59 3.99
N ASN A 180 36.59 -14.86 4.85
CA ASN A 180 37.43 -15.47 5.88
C ASN A 180 36.57 -16.24 6.92
N PRO A 181 37.15 -17.14 7.75
CA PRO A 181 36.38 -17.94 8.73
C PRO A 181 35.60 -17.11 9.76
N ASP A 182 36.06 -15.89 10.06
CA ASP A 182 35.38 -14.96 10.95
C ASP A 182 34.21 -14.24 10.26
N PHE A 183 34.11 -14.26 8.93
CA PHE A 183 33.17 -13.48 8.11
C PHE A 183 33.28 -11.96 8.38
N SER A 184 34.52 -11.49 8.40
CA SER A 184 34.92 -10.10 8.68
C SER A 184 35.73 -9.45 7.56
N ALA A 185 36.19 -10.25 6.59
CA ALA A 185 36.93 -9.80 5.41
C ALA A 185 36.86 -10.87 4.29
N LEU A 186 37.25 -10.50 3.08
CA LEU A 186 37.50 -11.44 1.98
C LEU A 186 38.93 -12.01 2.09
N GLU A 187 39.14 -13.28 1.71
CA GLU A 187 40.44 -13.95 1.83
C GLU A 187 41.47 -13.51 0.77
N ALA A 188 41.00 -13.03 -0.38
CA ALA A 188 41.80 -12.67 -1.55
C ALA A 188 41.11 -11.57 -2.38
N ALA A 189 41.84 -10.99 -3.34
CA ALA A 189 41.27 -10.07 -4.31
C ALA A 189 40.15 -10.76 -5.14
N PRO A 190 39.03 -10.08 -5.45
CA PRO A 190 37.93 -10.69 -6.19
C PRO A 190 38.28 -11.17 -7.60
N GLU A 191 37.72 -12.30 -8.02
CA GLU A 191 37.83 -12.84 -9.37
C GLU A 191 36.53 -12.63 -10.15
N GLN A 192 36.59 -12.42 -11.48
CA GLN A 192 35.39 -12.20 -12.29
C GLN A 192 34.61 -13.52 -12.46
N LEU A 193 33.37 -13.54 -11.97
CA LEU A 193 32.49 -14.71 -11.94
C LEU A 193 31.76 -14.94 -13.28
N PHE A 194 31.28 -13.86 -13.90
CA PHE A 194 30.45 -13.92 -15.10
C PHE A 194 30.99 -13.03 -16.23
N PHE A 195 31.01 -13.59 -17.45
CA PHE A 195 31.52 -12.95 -18.65
C PHE A 195 30.36 -12.69 -19.63
N SER A 196 29.75 -11.51 -19.50
CA SER A 196 28.64 -11.03 -20.34
C SER A 196 28.94 -11.22 -21.84
N PRO A 197 28.17 -12.03 -22.60
CA PRO A 197 28.45 -12.30 -24.02
C PRO A 197 28.35 -11.08 -24.95
N THR A 198 27.77 -9.97 -24.48
CA THR A 198 27.72 -8.68 -25.18
C THR A 198 28.76 -7.68 -24.67
N ASN A 199 29.41 -7.95 -23.53
CA ASN A 199 30.15 -6.98 -22.73
C ASN A 199 29.33 -5.72 -22.39
N ASN A 200 28.02 -5.88 -22.19
CA ASN A 200 27.17 -4.91 -21.48
C ASN A 200 27.13 -5.25 -19.99
N ALA A 201 26.69 -4.28 -19.17
CA ALA A 201 26.63 -4.42 -17.72
C ALA A 201 25.74 -5.59 -17.28
N CYS A 202 26.16 -6.25 -16.20
CA CYS A 202 25.37 -7.24 -15.47
C CYS A 202 25.54 -6.99 -13.97
N ILE A 203 24.43 -6.90 -13.24
CA ILE A 203 24.40 -6.65 -11.79
C ILE A 203 23.36 -7.54 -11.09
N ASP A 204 23.24 -7.41 -9.78
CA ASP A 204 22.17 -7.99 -8.95
C ASP A 204 21.99 -9.50 -9.17
N GLY A 205 23.06 -10.26 -8.91
CA GLY A 205 23.09 -11.70 -9.12
C GLY A 205 22.63 -12.52 -7.92
N ASP A 206 21.90 -13.62 -8.18
CA ASP A 206 21.47 -14.65 -7.21
C ASP A 206 21.75 -16.06 -7.78
N ILE A 207 22.36 -16.95 -6.99
CA ILE A 207 22.82 -18.29 -7.38
C ILE A 207 22.07 -19.39 -6.60
N ILE A 208 21.29 -20.20 -7.31
CA ILE A 208 20.56 -21.34 -6.75
C ILE A 208 21.12 -22.68 -7.27
N LYS A 209 21.52 -23.56 -6.34
CA LYS A 209 21.96 -24.93 -6.66
C LYS A 209 20.75 -25.87 -6.82
N TYR A 210 20.34 -26.12 -8.06
CA TYR A 210 19.14 -26.91 -8.41
C TYR A 210 19.46 -28.01 -9.43
N GLN A 211 18.91 -29.22 -9.21
CA GLN A 211 19.16 -30.43 -10.04
C GLN A 211 20.65 -30.72 -10.34
N GLY A 212 21.57 -30.33 -9.43
CA GLY A 212 23.01 -30.54 -9.58
C GLY A 212 23.75 -29.47 -10.42
N LYS A 213 23.06 -28.42 -10.87
CA LYS A 213 23.66 -27.26 -11.56
C LYS A 213 23.41 -25.97 -10.79
N TYR A 214 24.34 -25.02 -10.93
CA TYR A 214 24.19 -23.67 -10.42
C TYR A 214 23.39 -22.85 -11.43
N HIS A 215 22.22 -22.38 -11.02
CA HIS A 215 21.32 -21.52 -11.78
C HIS A 215 21.57 -20.09 -11.29
N PHE A 216 22.04 -19.22 -12.18
CA PHE A 216 22.46 -17.86 -11.86
C PHE A 216 21.51 -16.87 -12.52
N PHE A 217 20.72 -16.20 -11.69
CA PHE A 217 19.83 -15.13 -12.09
C PHE A 217 20.57 -13.81 -11.92
N MET A 218 20.44 -12.88 -12.87
CA MET A 218 21.05 -11.55 -12.76
C MET A 218 20.34 -10.54 -13.65
N LYS A 219 20.38 -9.25 -13.27
CA LYS A 219 20.01 -8.15 -14.16
C LYS A 219 21.05 -8.02 -15.26
N SER A 220 20.63 -8.05 -16.52
CA SER A 220 21.49 -7.82 -17.69
C SER A 220 21.02 -6.61 -18.48
N GLU A 221 21.96 -5.80 -18.98
CA GLU A 221 21.71 -4.61 -19.81
C GLU A 221 22.03 -4.88 -21.30
N ASP A 222 21.86 -6.12 -21.77
CA ASP A 222 22.33 -6.63 -23.07
C ASP A 222 21.45 -6.26 -24.29
N GLY A 223 20.71 -5.16 -24.21
CA GLY A 223 19.88 -4.58 -25.28
C GLY A 223 18.38 -4.88 -25.16
N GLU A 224 18.03 -5.95 -24.47
CA GLU A 224 16.68 -6.23 -23.95
C GLU A 224 16.80 -6.40 -22.43
N PRO A 225 16.86 -5.30 -21.65
CA PRO A 225 17.26 -5.38 -20.24
C PRO A 225 16.24 -6.10 -19.36
N GLY A 226 16.70 -6.79 -18.33
CA GLY A 226 15.86 -7.50 -17.35
C GLY A 226 16.61 -8.61 -16.62
N ILE A 227 15.89 -9.45 -15.87
CA ILE A 227 16.46 -10.62 -15.19
C ILE A 227 16.65 -11.75 -16.22
N LYS A 228 17.85 -12.32 -16.28
CA LYS A 228 18.19 -13.43 -17.18
C LYS A 228 18.82 -14.58 -16.40
N LEU A 229 18.80 -15.76 -16.99
CA LEU A 229 19.33 -17.00 -16.41
C LEU A 229 20.58 -17.47 -17.16
N ALA A 230 21.69 -17.58 -16.44
CA ALA A 230 22.84 -18.40 -16.83
C ALA A 230 22.89 -19.69 -16.01
N MET A 231 23.60 -20.72 -16.49
CA MET A 231 23.78 -21.99 -15.79
C MET A 231 25.22 -22.49 -15.88
N SER A 232 25.70 -23.14 -14.81
CA SER A 232 27.00 -23.83 -14.77
C SER A 232 26.94 -25.17 -14.03
N ASP A 233 27.92 -26.05 -14.30
CA ASP A 233 28.23 -27.23 -13.50
C ASP A 233 29.12 -26.92 -12.28
N LYS A 234 29.63 -25.69 -12.16
CA LYS A 234 30.52 -25.22 -11.08
C LYS A 234 30.05 -23.89 -10.50
N LEU A 235 30.38 -23.65 -9.23
CA LEU A 235 29.98 -22.42 -8.54
C LEU A 235 30.73 -21.16 -9.02
N THR A 236 32.01 -21.30 -9.40
CA THR A 236 32.95 -20.17 -9.60
C THR A 236 33.32 -19.87 -11.05
N GLU A 237 32.95 -20.73 -12.01
CA GLU A 237 33.30 -20.56 -13.42
C GLU A 237 32.25 -21.22 -14.33
N GLY A 238 32.30 -20.93 -15.64
CA GLY A 238 31.57 -21.70 -16.66
C GLY A 238 30.08 -21.39 -16.84
N TYR A 239 29.60 -20.24 -16.36
CA TYR A 239 28.22 -19.80 -16.54
C TYR A 239 27.91 -19.39 -17.99
N GLU A 240 27.03 -20.14 -18.64
CA GLU A 240 26.51 -19.83 -19.99
C GLU A 240 25.03 -19.40 -19.92
N LEU A 241 24.64 -18.37 -20.69
CA LEU A 241 23.24 -17.93 -20.80
C LEU A 241 22.34 -19.02 -21.39
N VAL A 242 21.22 -19.31 -20.73
CA VAL A 242 20.22 -20.30 -21.18
C VAL A 242 19.40 -19.79 -22.36
N SER A 243 19.05 -18.50 -22.35
CA SER A 243 18.46 -17.76 -23.47
C SER A 243 18.97 -16.31 -23.46
N LYS A 244 18.61 -15.56 -24.51
CA LYS A 244 18.68 -14.09 -24.52
C LYS A 244 17.40 -13.43 -23.99
N GLU A 245 16.35 -14.20 -23.84
CA GLU A 245 15.07 -13.75 -23.29
C GLU A 245 15.19 -13.45 -21.79
N ARG A 246 14.25 -12.63 -21.29
CA ARG A 246 14.05 -12.41 -19.85
C ARG A 246 13.42 -13.66 -19.22
N VAL A 247 13.68 -13.88 -17.93
CA VAL A 247 12.96 -14.87 -17.09
C VAL A 247 12.06 -14.20 -16.05
N ASP A 248 12.11 -12.88 -15.96
CA ASP A 248 11.04 -12.07 -15.39
C ASP A 248 9.91 -11.86 -16.42
N GLU A 249 8.67 -11.76 -15.95
CA GLU A 249 7.46 -11.67 -16.78
C GLU A 249 7.01 -10.21 -17.02
N GLU A 250 7.95 -9.26 -16.94
CA GLU A 250 7.71 -7.82 -17.08
C GLU A 250 8.35 -7.26 -18.36
N THR A 251 7.86 -6.11 -18.83
CA THR A 251 8.39 -5.36 -19.98
C THR A 251 9.18 -4.12 -19.56
N ASP A 252 8.74 -3.43 -18.48
CA ASP A 252 9.46 -2.29 -17.90
C ASP A 252 10.77 -2.71 -17.20
N PRO A 253 11.68 -1.76 -16.88
CA PRO A 253 12.95 -2.09 -16.23
C PRO A 253 12.80 -2.64 -14.81
N VAL A 254 13.41 -3.80 -14.56
CA VAL A 254 13.47 -4.53 -13.28
C VAL A 254 14.90 -4.63 -12.76
N GLU A 255 15.08 -4.81 -11.46
CA GLU A 255 16.38 -5.08 -10.84
C GLU A 255 16.25 -5.96 -9.57
N GLY A 256 17.37 -6.31 -8.92
CA GLY A 256 17.34 -6.98 -7.63
C GLY A 256 16.60 -8.33 -7.56
N SER A 257 16.99 -9.31 -8.38
CA SER A 257 16.39 -10.65 -8.32
C SER A 257 16.72 -11.37 -7.00
N GLY A 258 15.69 -11.90 -6.35
CA GLY A 258 15.81 -12.83 -5.23
C GLY A 258 14.97 -14.08 -5.47
N ILE A 259 15.55 -15.27 -5.23
CA ILE A 259 14.91 -16.57 -5.46
C ILE A 259 14.87 -17.38 -4.17
N PHE A 260 13.69 -17.88 -3.80
CA PHE A 260 13.53 -18.74 -2.62
C PHE A 260 12.57 -19.90 -2.90
N LYS A 261 12.77 -21.03 -2.21
CA LYS A 261 11.87 -22.18 -2.30
C LYS A 261 10.71 -22.03 -1.30
N LEU A 262 9.50 -22.41 -1.71
CA LEU A 262 8.36 -22.48 -0.80
C LEU A 262 8.49 -23.70 0.14
N ASN A 263 8.31 -23.45 1.44
CA ASN A 263 8.32 -24.45 2.51
C ASN A 263 7.30 -25.56 2.20
N ASN A 264 7.76 -26.81 2.19
CA ASN A 264 6.97 -28.01 1.89
C ASN A 264 6.34 -28.11 0.48
N SER A 265 6.64 -27.18 -0.45
CA SER A 265 6.33 -27.34 -1.89
C SER A 265 7.59 -27.75 -2.69
N ASP A 266 7.40 -28.02 -3.98
CA ASP A 266 8.46 -28.05 -5.00
C ASP A 266 8.53 -26.77 -5.85
N GLU A 267 7.65 -25.81 -5.56
CA GLU A 267 7.66 -24.47 -6.15
C GLU A 267 8.75 -23.56 -5.59
N TRP A 268 9.19 -22.63 -6.43
CA TRP A 268 10.14 -21.56 -6.18
C TRP A 268 9.49 -20.23 -6.54
N ILE A 269 9.80 -19.20 -5.78
CA ILE A 269 9.44 -17.82 -6.08
C ILE A 269 10.68 -17.10 -6.63
N LEU A 270 10.50 -16.38 -7.73
CA LEU A 270 11.40 -15.32 -8.19
C LEU A 270 10.69 -13.98 -7.95
N MET A 271 11.32 -13.11 -7.18
CA MET A 271 10.84 -11.76 -6.89
C MET A 271 11.85 -10.71 -7.36
N TYR A 272 11.38 -9.54 -7.78
CA TYR A 272 12.23 -8.48 -8.31
C TYR A 272 11.63 -7.08 -8.16
N ASP A 273 12.51 -6.09 -8.22
CA ASP A 273 12.26 -4.69 -7.93
C ASP A 273 11.83 -3.92 -9.19
N LEU A 274 10.60 -3.40 -9.21
CA LEU A 274 10.09 -2.52 -10.26
C LEU A 274 10.55 -1.08 -10.00
N TYR A 275 11.87 -0.87 -9.96
CA TYR A 275 12.52 0.35 -9.45
C TYR A 275 12.09 1.65 -10.15
N THR A 276 11.61 1.55 -11.39
CA THR A 276 11.08 2.66 -12.20
C THR A 276 9.61 2.99 -11.89
N LYS A 277 8.83 2.00 -11.40
CA LYS A 277 7.41 2.14 -10.99
C LYS A 277 7.25 2.36 -9.48
N GLY A 278 8.25 2.01 -8.67
CA GLY A 278 8.18 2.01 -7.20
C GLY A 278 7.38 0.83 -6.64
N GLY A 279 7.37 -0.30 -7.35
CA GLY A 279 6.70 -1.54 -6.96
C GLY A 279 7.67 -2.70 -6.79
N TYR A 280 7.12 -3.87 -6.47
CA TYR A 280 7.87 -5.13 -6.33
C TYR A 280 6.96 -6.25 -6.86
N GLN A 281 7.48 -7.12 -7.73
CA GLN A 281 6.70 -8.17 -8.39
C GLN A 281 7.19 -9.55 -7.97
N PHE A 282 6.24 -10.48 -7.86
CA PHE A 282 6.48 -11.88 -7.51
C PHE A 282 5.99 -12.81 -8.63
N THR A 283 6.77 -13.85 -8.88
CA THR A 283 6.46 -14.90 -9.85
C THR A 283 6.73 -16.27 -9.24
N LYS A 284 6.01 -17.33 -9.68
CA LYS A 284 6.25 -18.72 -9.26
C LYS A 284 6.70 -19.62 -10.41
N SER A 285 7.55 -20.60 -10.10
CA SER A 285 8.06 -21.64 -11.00
C SER A 285 8.22 -22.98 -10.28
N THR A 286 8.32 -24.08 -11.03
CA THR A 286 8.71 -25.41 -10.50
C THR A 286 10.04 -25.92 -11.08
N ASP A 287 10.58 -25.26 -12.11
CA ASP A 287 11.76 -25.68 -12.87
C ASP A 287 12.87 -24.60 -12.96
N LEU A 288 12.65 -23.45 -12.33
CA LEU A 288 13.53 -22.26 -12.35
C LEU A 288 13.76 -21.67 -13.74
N LYS A 289 12.84 -21.89 -14.70
CA LYS A 289 12.95 -21.42 -16.09
C LYS A 289 11.68 -20.79 -16.63
N HIS A 290 10.54 -21.39 -16.33
CA HIS A 290 9.23 -20.86 -16.71
C HIS A 290 8.57 -20.27 -15.47
N PHE A 291 8.25 -18.99 -15.50
CA PHE A 291 7.68 -18.25 -14.39
C PHE A 291 6.23 -17.84 -14.70
N THR A 292 5.51 -17.33 -13.70
CA THR A 292 4.15 -16.83 -13.84
C THR A 292 3.90 -15.81 -12.73
N VAL A 293 3.42 -14.61 -13.07
CA VAL A 293 3.10 -13.53 -12.13
C VAL A 293 2.04 -13.96 -11.12
N ILE A 294 2.23 -13.59 -9.86
CA ILE A 294 1.33 -13.91 -8.74
C ILE A 294 0.96 -12.70 -7.87
N ASP A 295 1.14 -11.47 -8.37
CA ASP A 295 0.95 -10.25 -7.57
C ASP A 295 -0.45 -10.13 -6.92
N GLU A 296 -1.50 -10.70 -7.53
CA GLU A 296 -2.85 -10.78 -6.94
C GLU A 296 -2.97 -11.76 -5.75
N GLU A 297 -2.01 -12.69 -5.60
CA GLU A 297 -1.88 -13.60 -4.46
C GLU A 297 -1.01 -13.01 -3.33
N ILE A 298 -0.28 -11.92 -3.57
CA ILE A 298 0.65 -11.31 -2.61
C ILE A 298 -0.03 -10.21 -1.78
N SER A 299 0.38 -10.07 -0.51
CA SER A 299 0.04 -8.87 0.27
C SER A 299 1.15 -8.45 1.23
N MET A 300 1.35 -7.14 1.34
CA MET A 300 2.38 -6.51 2.20
C MET A 300 1.80 -5.24 2.85
N ASN A 301 2.14 -4.96 4.11
CA ASN A 301 1.86 -3.66 4.75
C ASN A 301 3.05 -2.67 4.63
N PHE A 302 3.92 -2.90 3.65
CA PHE A 302 5.14 -2.15 3.36
C PHE A 302 5.45 -2.21 1.86
N HIS A 303 6.33 -1.34 1.40
CA HIS A 303 6.84 -1.29 0.02
C HIS A 303 8.34 -1.60 0.07
N PRO A 304 8.78 -2.84 -0.25
CA PRO A 304 10.19 -3.18 -0.28
C PRO A 304 10.88 -2.67 -1.55
N ARG A 305 12.19 -2.52 -1.44
CA ARG A 305 13.19 -2.49 -2.53
C ARG A 305 14.14 -3.67 -2.31
N HIS A 306 14.86 -4.07 -3.37
CA HIS A 306 15.82 -5.18 -3.47
C HIS A 306 16.29 -5.77 -2.13
N GLY A 307 15.97 -7.05 -1.90
CA GLY A 307 16.31 -7.79 -0.68
C GLY A 307 16.07 -9.30 -0.83
N THR A 308 16.12 -10.06 0.27
CA THR A 308 16.10 -11.54 0.25
C THR A 308 15.12 -12.14 1.24
N VAL A 309 14.44 -13.22 0.83
CA VAL A 309 13.54 -14.03 1.66
C VAL A 309 14.23 -15.36 2.02
N MET A 310 14.27 -15.69 3.30
CA MET A 310 14.90 -16.90 3.84
C MET A 310 13.94 -17.68 4.76
N PRO A 311 13.83 -19.02 4.65
CA PRO A 311 12.98 -19.81 5.54
C PRO A 311 13.50 -19.85 6.99
N ILE A 312 12.58 -19.76 7.95
CA ILE A 312 12.84 -19.72 9.39
C ILE A 312 12.00 -20.75 10.18
N THR A 313 12.54 -21.18 11.32
CA THR A 313 11.86 -22.08 12.25
C THR A 313 10.91 -21.31 13.18
N THR A 314 10.02 -22.03 13.88
CA THR A 314 9.10 -21.43 14.85
C THR A 314 9.85 -20.71 15.99
N ASP A 315 10.95 -21.28 16.50
CA ASP A 315 11.78 -20.66 17.54
C ASP A 315 12.42 -19.34 17.09
N GLU A 316 12.76 -19.21 15.80
CA GLU A 316 13.33 -18.00 15.22
C GLU A 316 12.26 -16.94 14.98
N LEU A 317 11.10 -17.33 14.44
CA LEU A 317 9.93 -16.46 14.31
C LEU A 317 9.53 -15.90 15.68
N ASN A 318 9.34 -16.76 16.69
CA ASN A 318 8.95 -16.36 18.03
C ASN A 318 9.96 -15.37 18.64
N ARG A 319 11.27 -15.58 18.41
CA ARG A 319 12.33 -14.67 18.87
C ARG A 319 12.28 -13.29 18.19
N LEU A 320 12.05 -13.26 16.87
CA LEU A 320 11.85 -12.03 16.12
C LEU A 320 10.59 -11.28 16.58
N MET A 321 9.51 -12.02 16.87
CA MET A 321 8.27 -11.45 17.40
C MET A 321 8.45 -10.87 18.82
N THR A 322 9.20 -11.53 19.71
CA THR A 322 9.56 -10.97 21.03
C THR A 322 10.31 -9.63 20.92
N GLN A 323 11.16 -9.49 19.90
CA GLN A 323 12.03 -8.32 19.74
C GLN A 323 11.35 -7.15 19.01
N TRP A 324 10.49 -7.43 18.02
CA TRP A 324 10.00 -6.43 17.07
C TRP A 324 8.54 -6.60 16.61
N GLY A 325 7.82 -7.66 17.00
CA GLY A 325 6.42 -7.83 16.63
C GLY A 325 5.46 -7.15 17.61
N SER A 326 4.25 -6.82 17.15
CA SER A 326 3.15 -6.38 18.02
C SER A 326 1.93 -7.31 17.94
N PHE A 327 0.93 -7.09 18.81
CA PHE A 327 -0.32 -7.82 18.72
C PHE A 327 -1.21 -7.33 17.55
N GLU A 328 -1.03 -6.10 17.07
CA GLU A 328 -1.66 -5.62 15.82
C GLU A 328 -1.16 -6.39 14.58
N ASP A 329 0.11 -6.80 14.55
CA ASP A 329 0.68 -7.54 13.40
C ASP A 329 0.04 -8.93 13.22
N VAL A 330 -0.35 -9.58 14.32
CA VAL A 330 -0.83 -10.97 14.37
C VAL A 330 -2.36 -11.13 14.33
N MET A 331 -3.11 -10.04 14.57
CA MET A 331 -4.57 -9.99 14.47
C MET A 331 -5.00 -9.66 13.02
N ILE A 332 -5.35 -10.67 12.24
CA ILE A 332 -5.69 -10.55 10.81
C ILE A 332 -7.17 -10.16 10.59
N GLU A 333 -7.60 -9.04 11.16
CA GLU A 333 -8.97 -8.52 11.10
C GLU A 333 -10.03 -9.31 11.90
N SER A 334 -11.23 -8.72 11.97
CA SER A 334 -12.46 -9.27 12.57
C SER A 334 -13.45 -9.52 11.43
N GLN A 335 -14.00 -10.75 11.31
CA GLN A 335 -14.71 -11.20 10.10
C GLN A 335 -16.17 -11.63 10.29
N GLY A 336 -16.72 -11.43 11.49
CA GLY A 336 -18.11 -11.74 11.84
C GLY A 336 -19.16 -11.03 10.97
N GLU A 337 -20.32 -11.68 10.80
CA GLU A 337 -21.40 -11.18 9.97
C GLU A 337 -21.93 -9.84 10.50
N GLY A 338 -21.99 -8.83 9.63
CA GLY A 338 -22.42 -7.47 9.98
C GLY A 338 -21.29 -6.50 10.37
N ILE A 339 -20.03 -6.94 10.48
CA ILE A 339 -18.89 -6.02 10.65
C ILE A 339 -18.70 -5.15 9.38
N LYS A 340 -18.30 -3.88 9.57
CA LYS A 340 -17.80 -3.01 8.48
C LYS A 340 -16.32 -3.28 8.22
N LYS A 341 -15.90 -3.31 6.95
CA LYS A 341 -14.52 -3.70 6.59
C LYS A 341 -13.48 -2.63 6.91
N LEU A 342 -13.89 -1.37 6.93
CA LEU A 342 -13.06 -0.24 7.36
C LEU A 342 -13.29 0.03 8.86
N ASN A 343 -12.37 0.78 9.46
CA ASN A 343 -12.50 1.40 10.78
C ASN A 343 -12.53 0.46 12.00
N VAL A 344 -12.24 -0.84 11.83
CA VAL A 344 -11.78 -1.68 12.95
C VAL A 344 -10.47 -1.09 13.49
N ASP A 345 -10.47 -0.72 14.75
CA ASP A 345 -9.46 0.14 15.37
C ASP A 345 -8.92 -0.52 16.65
N ILE A 346 -7.61 -0.75 16.68
CA ILE A 346 -6.90 -1.51 17.72
C ILE A 346 -5.88 -0.57 18.34
N LYS A 347 -5.98 -0.36 19.66
CA LYS A 347 -5.13 0.58 20.41
C LYS A 347 -4.41 -0.15 21.53
N ALA A 348 -3.14 -0.55 21.32
CA ALA A 348 -2.31 -1.23 22.32
C ALA A 348 -2.19 -0.46 23.65
N GLU A 349 -2.06 0.86 23.62
CA GLU A 349 -1.79 1.69 24.80
C GLU A 349 -2.97 1.73 25.76
N SER A 350 -4.19 1.85 25.22
CA SER A 350 -5.44 1.82 25.99
C SER A 350 -5.99 0.40 26.17
N LYS A 351 -5.48 -0.56 25.40
CA LYS A 351 -5.96 -1.95 25.31
C LYS A 351 -7.43 -2.03 24.96
N THR A 352 -7.82 -1.30 23.92
CA THR A 352 -9.17 -1.33 23.35
C THR A 352 -9.16 -1.82 21.91
N ILE A 353 -10.19 -2.56 21.52
CA ILE A 353 -10.50 -2.90 20.13
C ILE A 353 -11.92 -2.42 19.85
N HIS A 354 -12.05 -1.47 18.95
CA HIS A 354 -13.32 -0.93 18.51
C HIS A 354 -13.72 -1.61 17.18
N ILE A 355 -14.91 -2.19 17.14
CA ILE A 355 -15.45 -2.90 15.97
C ILE A 355 -16.73 -2.18 15.48
N PRO A 356 -16.66 -1.45 14.36
CA PRO A 356 -17.85 -0.87 13.74
C PRO A 356 -18.70 -1.97 13.11
N VAL A 357 -19.98 -2.01 13.47
CA VAL A 357 -20.98 -2.94 12.94
C VAL A 357 -22.12 -2.20 12.24
N LYS A 358 -22.80 -2.91 11.35
CA LYS A 358 -23.89 -2.39 10.51
C LYS A 358 -25.19 -2.21 11.31
N PRO A 359 -26.10 -1.36 10.83
CA PRO A 359 -27.41 -1.16 11.45
C PRO A 359 -28.16 -2.48 11.72
N GLY A 360 -28.69 -2.64 12.92
CA GLY A 360 -29.55 -3.77 13.29
C GLY A 360 -28.84 -5.08 13.64
N VAL A 361 -27.52 -5.07 13.84
CA VAL A 361 -26.77 -6.21 14.39
C VAL A 361 -27.20 -6.51 15.84
N ASP A 362 -27.33 -7.80 16.20
CA ASP A 362 -27.71 -8.22 17.56
C ASP A 362 -26.49 -8.31 18.48
N PHE A 363 -26.35 -7.33 19.37
CA PHE A 363 -25.27 -7.25 20.35
C PHE A 363 -25.37 -8.30 21.47
N THR A 364 -26.50 -8.99 21.64
CA THR A 364 -26.71 -9.95 22.74
C THR A 364 -26.08 -11.33 22.48
N ASN A 365 -25.78 -11.65 21.22
CA ASN A 365 -25.17 -12.91 20.80
C ASN A 365 -24.33 -12.67 19.53
N PHE A 366 -23.21 -11.97 19.69
CA PHE A 366 -22.33 -11.57 18.58
C PHE A 366 -20.96 -12.26 18.65
N ASP A 367 -20.50 -12.83 17.55
CA ASP A 367 -19.15 -13.39 17.41
C ASP A 367 -18.31 -12.49 16.48
N PRO A 368 -17.27 -11.80 16.98
CA PRO A 368 -16.38 -11.02 16.13
C PRO A 368 -15.67 -11.84 15.05
N GLN A 369 -15.46 -13.15 15.28
CA GLN A 369 -14.70 -14.03 14.38
C GLN A 369 -13.35 -13.42 13.99
N PHE A 370 -12.55 -13.10 15.00
CA PHE A 370 -11.17 -12.66 14.83
C PHE A 370 -10.37 -13.70 14.04
N LYS A 371 -9.88 -13.30 12.86
CA LYS A 371 -8.93 -14.09 12.07
C LYS A 371 -7.52 -13.77 12.56
N ALA A 372 -6.65 -14.77 12.56
CA ALA A 372 -5.48 -14.81 13.44
C ALA A 372 -4.28 -15.50 12.78
N TRP A 373 -3.06 -15.08 13.12
CA TRP A 373 -1.85 -15.84 12.76
C TRP A 373 -1.87 -17.25 13.38
N PRO A 374 -1.32 -18.27 12.68
CA PRO A 374 -1.16 -19.61 13.25
C PRO A 374 -0.46 -19.56 14.62
N GLY A 375 -1.08 -20.12 15.65
CA GLY A 375 -0.57 -20.10 17.02
C GLY A 375 -1.12 -18.99 17.93
N LEU A 376 -1.84 -18.00 17.41
CA LEU A 376 -2.54 -17.00 18.24
C LEU A 376 -3.80 -17.63 18.85
N SER A 377 -3.81 -17.78 20.18
CA SER A 377 -4.98 -18.18 20.96
C SER A 377 -5.79 -16.94 21.36
N ILE A 378 -7.11 -17.00 21.15
CA ILE A 378 -8.06 -15.95 21.51
C ILE A 378 -9.14 -16.55 22.43
N GLN A 379 -9.47 -15.87 23.52
CA GLN A 379 -10.52 -16.25 24.47
C GLN A 379 -11.28 -15.01 24.98
N PRO A 380 -12.61 -15.05 25.20
CA PRO A 380 -13.49 -16.17 24.96
C PRO A 380 -13.63 -16.48 23.46
N ALA A 381 -14.11 -17.69 23.14
CA ALA A 381 -14.36 -18.11 21.76
C ALA A 381 -15.86 -18.24 21.50
N GLY A 382 -16.30 -17.90 20.29
CA GLY A 382 -17.71 -17.89 19.90
C GLY A 382 -18.47 -16.65 20.42
N ALA A 383 -19.77 -16.61 20.14
CA ALA A 383 -20.62 -15.44 20.39
C ALA A 383 -20.67 -15.01 21.87
N GLN A 384 -20.61 -13.69 22.08
CA GLN A 384 -20.66 -13.02 23.39
C GLN A 384 -21.78 -11.96 23.44
N ASP A 385 -22.07 -11.48 24.65
CA ASP A 385 -23.08 -10.46 24.93
C ASP A 385 -22.42 -9.09 25.17
N PHE A 386 -22.35 -8.31 24.10
CA PHE A 386 -21.87 -6.92 24.08
C PHE A 386 -22.97 -5.90 24.43
N SER A 387 -24.22 -6.34 24.68
CA SER A 387 -25.34 -5.45 24.98
C SER A 387 -25.17 -4.69 26.32
N LYS A 388 -24.14 -5.03 27.10
CA LYS A 388 -23.78 -4.45 28.39
C LYS A 388 -22.51 -3.58 28.33
N GLY A 389 -21.94 -3.39 27.14
CA GLY A 389 -20.66 -2.72 26.91
C GLY A 389 -19.56 -3.70 26.48
N ALA A 390 -18.31 -3.26 26.60
CA ALA A 390 -17.16 -4.00 26.12
C ALA A 390 -16.95 -5.36 26.83
N VAL A 391 -16.51 -6.36 26.07
CA VAL A 391 -16.17 -7.71 26.54
C VAL A 391 -14.64 -7.85 26.57
N GLU A 392 -14.09 -8.41 27.65
CA GLU A 392 -12.64 -8.67 27.75
C GLU A 392 -12.26 -9.88 26.89
N TYR A 393 -11.39 -9.68 25.90
CA TYR A 393 -10.75 -10.75 25.14
C TYR A 393 -9.26 -10.84 25.50
N THR A 394 -8.81 -12.06 25.82
CA THR A 394 -7.43 -12.44 26.08
C THR A 394 -6.82 -13.01 24.80
N PHE A 395 -5.78 -12.35 24.28
CA PHE A 395 -5.01 -12.74 23.12
C PHE A 395 -3.64 -13.24 23.58
N LYS A 396 -3.20 -14.39 23.06
CA LYS A 396 -1.97 -15.06 23.52
C LYS A 396 -1.22 -15.68 22.35
N TYR A 397 0.02 -15.28 22.16
CA TYR A 397 0.90 -15.74 21.08
C TYR A 397 2.31 -15.99 21.63
N GLU A 398 2.99 -17.02 21.15
CA GLU A 398 4.34 -17.35 21.65
C GLU A 398 5.36 -16.29 21.23
N GLY A 399 6.27 -15.92 22.12
CA GLY A 399 7.17 -14.78 21.92
C GLY A 399 6.54 -13.40 22.24
N LEU A 400 5.25 -13.17 21.98
CA LEU A 400 4.54 -11.94 22.39
C LEU A 400 3.94 -12.02 23.81
N GLY A 401 3.69 -13.23 24.31
CA GLY A 401 3.11 -13.46 25.64
C GLY A 401 1.57 -13.40 25.62
N GLU A 402 0.99 -12.59 26.51
CA GLU A 402 -0.46 -12.50 26.70
C GLU A 402 -0.88 -11.03 26.92
N VAL A 403 -1.91 -10.60 26.19
CA VAL A 403 -2.54 -9.28 26.33
C VAL A 403 -4.05 -9.44 26.46
N LYS A 404 -4.69 -8.49 27.14
CA LYS A 404 -6.14 -8.42 27.29
C LYS A 404 -6.61 -7.10 26.70
N TYR A 405 -7.53 -7.17 25.76
CA TYR A 405 -8.20 -6.02 25.17
C TYR A 405 -9.66 -5.98 25.61
N ALA A 406 -10.18 -4.80 25.91
CA ALA A 406 -11.62 -4.55 25.96
C ALA A 406 -12.12 -4.39 24.51
N VAL A 407 -12.92 -5.34 24.04
CA VAL A 407 -13.52 -5.33 22.70
C VAL A 407 -14.91 -4.70 22.81
N GLU A 408 -15.16 -3.64 22.05
CA GLU A 408 -16.47 -2.98 21.95
C GLU A 408 -17.03 -3.06 20.52
N LEU A 409 -18.36 -3.14 20.41
CA LEU A 409 -19.09 -2.99 19.16
C LEU A 409 -19.77 -1.62 19.14
N ALA A 410 -19.84 -0.97 17.98
CA ALA A 410 -20.62 0.26 17.79
C ALA A 410 -21.45 0.20 16.50
N GLU A 411 -22.70 0.65 16.57
CA GLU A 411 -23.58 0.80 15.39
C GLU A 411 -23.18 2.09 14.64
N ASP A 412 -22.03 2.01 13.95
CA ASP A 412 -21.40 3.12 13.27
C ASP A 412 -21.96 3.27 11.86
N HIS A 413 -22.72 4.34 11.60
CA HIS A 413 -23.29 4.59 10.28
C HIS A 413 -22.26 5.20 9.31
N ASN A 414 -21.22 5.90 9.80
CA ASN A 414 -20.12 6.43 8.99
C ASN A 414 -18.89 5.49 8.98
N PRO A 415 -18.20 5.32 7.83
CA PRO A 415 -18.56 5.78 6.49
C PRO A 415 -19.80 5.04 5.97
N VAL A 416 -20.58 5.73 5.13
CA VAL A 416 -21.82 5.18 4.56
C VAL A 416 -21.57 4.26 3.37
N LEU A 417 -20.39 4.33 2.75
CA LEU A 417 -19.96 3.47 1.66
C LEU A 417 -18.85 2.52 2.14
N GLU A 418 -18.90 1.26 1.69
CA GLU A 418 -17.90 0.23 2.00
C GLU A 418 -16.77 0.23 0.96
N GLY A 419 -15.62 0.79 1.32
CA GLY A 419 -14.43 0.92 0.46
C GLY A 419 -13.96 2.37 0.32
N TYR A 420 -12.88 2.57 -0.43
CA TYR A 420 -12.30 3.90 -0.63
C TYR A 420 -13.05 4.68 -1.71
N TYR A 421 -13.71 5.74 -1.26
CA TYR A 421 -14.54 6.61 -2.08
C TYR A 421 -14.41 8.04 -1.56
N ALA A 422 -14.46 9.00 -2.48
CA ALA A 422 -14.23 10.39 -2.16
C ALA A 422 -15.08 11.33 -3.01
N ASP A 423 -14.87 12.63 -2.82
CA ASP A 423 -15.47 13.70 -3.62
C ASP A 423 -16.97 13.47 -3.94
N PRO A 424 -17.82 13.23 -2.92
CA PRO A 424 -19.17 12.69 -3.12
C PRO A 424 -20.19 13.77 -3.46
N ASP A 425 -20.98 13.55 -4.51
CA ASP A 425 -22.25 14.27 -4.76
C ASP A 425 -23.46 13.44 -4.28
N ILE A 426 -24.56 14.11 -3.90
CA ILE A 426 -25.81 13.47 -3.45
C ILE A 426 -27.07 14.06 -4.11
N LEU A 427 -27.84 13.18 -4.75
CA LEU A 427 -29.12 13.49 -5.38
C LEU A 427 -30.27 12.77 -4.65
N TYR A 428 -31.38 13.46 -4.41
CA TYR A 428 -32.69 12.79 -4.30
C TYR A 428 -33.36 12.80 -5.69
N ALA A 429 -33.67 11.62 -6.24
CA ALA A 429 -34.31 11.50 -7.54
C ALA A 429 -35.83 11.28 -7.38
N GLU A 430 -36.65 12.20 -7.89
CA GLU A 430 -38.11 12.08 -7.88
C GLU A 430 -38.58 10.85 -8.67
N LYS A 431 -37.88 10.46 -9.74
CA LYS A 431 -38.28 9.33 -10.60
C LYS A 431 -38.41 8.02 -9.81
N THR A 432 -37.48 7.78 -8.88
CA THR A 432 -37.39 6.52 -8.13
C THR A 432 -37.74 6.68 -6.65
N ASN A 433 -37.86 7.91 -6.15
CA ASN A 433 -38.02 8.25 -4.73
C ASN A 433 -36.90 7.69 -3.84
N LYS A 434 -35.65 7.86 -4.29
CA LYS A 434 -34.42 7.38 -3.62
C LYS A 434 -33.36 8.47 -3.58
N PHE A 435 -32.48 8.37 -2.60
CA PHE A 435 -31.21 9.07 -2.57
C PHE A 435 -30.16 8.29 -3.36
N TYR A 436 -29.20 9.00 -3.98
CA TYR A 436 -28.07 8.44 -4.69
C TYR A 436 -26.80 9.23 -4.35
N ILE A 437 -25.71 8.53 -4.03
CA ILE A 437 -24.36 9.12 -3.89
C ILE A 437 -23.50 8.73 -5.09
N TYR A 438 -22.79 9.71 -5.64
CA TYR A 438 -21.86 9.57 -6.77
C TYR A 438 -20.47 10.04 -6.33
N PRO A 439 -19.52 9.15 -6.06
CA PRO A 439 -18.18 9.53 -5.61
C PRO A 439 -17.10 9.35 -6.70
N THR A 440 -15.94 9.99 -6.49
CA THR A 440 -14.66 9.50 -7.02
C THR A 440 -14.40 8.09 -6.49
N SER A 441 -13.98 7.18 -7.38
CA SER A 441 -13.39 5.89 -6.98
C SER A 441 -11.97 6.13 -6.45
N ASP A 442 -11.79 6.05 -5.14
CA ASP A 442 -10.53 6.37 -4.44
C ASP A 442 -9.73 5.08 -4.13
N GLY A 443 -8.63 5.15 -3.37
CA GLY A 443 -7.75 4.01 -3.11
C GLY A 443 -6.71 3.73 -4.21
N PHE A 444 -6.66 4.56 -5.25
CA PHE A 444 -5.70 4.46 -6.35
C PHE A 444 -4.55 5.46 -6.16
N ASP A 445 -3.29 4.98 -6.20
CA ASP A 445 -2.09 5.81 -6.05
C ASP A 445 -2.12 7.02 -7.00
N GLY A 446 -2.00 8.23 -6.46
CA GLY A 446 -2.06 9.48 -7.23
C GLY A 446 -3.43 9.80 -7.84
N TRP A 447 -4.53 9.29 -7.26
CA TRP A 447 -5.90 9.41 -7.77
C TRP A 447 -6.06 8.89 -9.21
N SER A 448 -5.37 7.79 -9.54
CA SER A 448 -5.33 7.21 -10.89
C SER A 448 -6.60 6.47 -11.33
N GLY A 449 -7.65 6.44 -10.49
CA GLY A 449 -8.96 5.86 -10.80
C GLY A 449 -9.56 6.37 -12.12
N TYR A 450 -10.27 5.48 -12.83
CA TYR A 450 -10.71 5.69 -14.22
C TYR A 450 -12.20 5.38 -14.46
N TYR A 451 -12.96 5.09 -13.40
CA TYR A 451 -14.39 4.80 -13.50
C TYR A 451 -15.17 5.43 -12.33
N PHE A 452 -16.47 5.65 -12.54
CA PHE A 452 -17.40 6.13 -11.54
C PHE A 452 -18.43 5.06 -11.17
N LYS A 453 -18.84 5.06 -9.89
CA LYS A 453 -19.97 4.26 -9.38
C LYS A 453 -21.13 5.16 -8.96
N THR A 454 -22.28 4.56 -8.67
CA THR A 454 -23.32 5.17 -7.83
C THR A 454 -23.83 4.20 -6.77
N PHE A 455 -24.32 4.75 -5.67
CA PHE A 455 -24.89 4.01 -4.54
C PHE A 455 -26.29 4.54 -4.26
N SER A 456 -27.32 3.68 -4.13
CA SER A 456 -28.70 4.11 -3.86
C SER A 456 -29.14 3.82 -2.42
N SER A 457 -30.03 4.65 -1.86
CA SER A 457 -30.63 4.45 -0.54
C SER A 457 -32.07 4.95 -0.47
N ASP A 458 -32.92 4.23 0.26
CA ASP A 458 -34.28 4.63 0.58
C ASP A 458 -34.36 5.56 1.83
N ASN A 459 -33.28 5.62 2.63
CA ASN A 459 -33.34 6.20 3.99
C ASN A 459 -32.05 6.89 4.49
N LEU A 460 -31.06 7.13 3.63
CA LEU A 460 -29.73 7.71 3.92
C LEU A 460 -28.79 6.84 4.80
N VAL A 461 -29.18 5.64 5.19
CA VAL A 461 -28.39 4.73 6.05
C VAL A 461 -28.07 3.42 5.33
N ASP A 462 -29.06 2.78 4.73
CA ASP A 462 -28.89 1.54 3.98
C ASP A 462 -28.51 1.89 2.54
N TRP A 463 -27.23 1.71 2.17
CA TRP A 463 -26.70 2.02 0.84
C TRP A 463 -26.40 0.76 0.03
N LYS A 464 -26.94 0.70 -1.19
CA LYS A 464 -26.71 -0.35 -2.17
C LYS A 464 -25.77 0.14 -3.26
N ASP A 465 -24.66 -0.58 -3.49
CA ASP A 465 -23.81 -0.42 -4.67
C ASP A 465 -24.62 -0.79 -5.93
N GLU A 466 -24.76 0.16 -6.87
CA GLU A 466 -25.45 -0.05 -8.15
C GLU A 466 -24.46 -0.42 -9.27
N GLY A 467 -23.16 -0.46 -8.98
CA GLY A 467 -22.10 -0.77 -9.93
C GLY A 467 -21.51 0.46 -10.63
N ILE A 468 -20.70 0.18 -11.67
CA ILE A 468 -20.03 1.19 -12.48
C ILE A 468 -21.03 1.82 -13.46
N ILE A 469 -21.09 3.14 -13.49
CA ILE A 469 -22.00 3.93 -14.34
C ILE A 469 -21.32 4.57 -15.56
N ILE A 470 -20.00 4.81 -15.47
CA ILE A 470 -19.12 5.31 -16.54
C ILE A 470 -17.72 4.74 -16.32
N ASP A 471 -17.09 4.22 -17.38
CA ASP A 471 -15.67 3.84 -17.45
C ASP A 471 -14.98 4.68 -18.54
N LEU A 472 -13.96 5.46 -18.17
CA LEU A 472 -13.25 6.36 -19.09
C LEU A 472 -12.54 5.62 -20.23
N HIS A 473 -12.23 4.33 -20.09
CA HIS A 473 -11.62 3.54 -21.16
C HIS A 473 -12.64 3.03 -22.19
N LYS A 474 -13.93 3.04 -21.86
CA LYS A 474 -15.02 2.48 -22.68
C LYS A 474 -15.96 3.55 -23.23
N ASP A 475 -16.36 4.48 -22.37
CA ASP A 475 -17.53 5.34 -22.58
C ASP A 475 -17.16 6.79 -22.94
N VAL A 476 -15.89 7.20 -22.73
CA VAL A 476 -15.43 8.59 -22.88
C VAL A 476 -14.31 8.69 -23.93
N SER A 477 -14.64 9.23 -25.10
CA SER A 477 -13.73 9.24 -26.26
C SER A 477 -12.58 10.27 -26.23
N TRP A 478 -12.55 11.15 -25.23
CA TRP A 478 -11.66 12.33 -25.18
C TRP A 478 -10.75 12.42 -23.94
N ALA A 479 -10.91 11.52 -22.96
CA ALA A 479 -10.05 11.40 -21.79
C ALA A 479 -10.14 9.97 -21.21
N ASN A 480 -8.99 9.40 -20.86
CA ASN A 480 -8.82 7.99 -20.47
C ASN A 480 -8.13 7.82 -19.10
N ARG A 481 -8.18 8.83 -18.22
CA ARG A 481 -7.55 8.79 -16.89
C ARG A 481 -8.21 9.78 -15.92
N ASN A 482 -8.04 9.53 -14.62
CA ASN A 482 -8.37 10.47 -13.55
C ASN A 482 -9.85 10.90 -13.55
N ALA A 483 -10.73 9.92 -13.30
CA ALA A 483 -12.16 10.07 -13.10
C ALA A 483 -12.40 10.66 -11.68
N TRP A 484 -12.62 11.96 -11.58
CA TRP A 484 -12.75 12.68 -10.30
C TRP A 484 -14.04 13.50 -10.19
N ALA A 485 -14.45 13.74 -8.94
CA ALA A 485 -15.37 14.80 -8.51
C ALA A 485 -16.56 15.00 -9.46
N PRO A 486 -17.53 14.08 -9.45
CA PRO A 486 -18.73 14.23 -10.24
C PRO A 486 -19.76 15.14 -9.56
N CYS A 487 -20.72 15.64 -10.32
CA CYS A 487 -22.00 16.11 -9.81
C CYS A 487 -23.13 15.79 -10.79
N ILE A 488 -24.37 15.67 -10.29
CA ILE A 488 -25.52 15.28 -11.09
C ILE A 488 -26.70 16.24 -10.87
N ILE A 489 -27.56 16.37 -11.89
CA ILE A 489 -28.88 16.99 -11.70
C ILE A 489 -29.98 16.25 -12.45
N GLU A 490 -31.08 16.02 -11.74
CA GLU A 490 -32.35 15.55 -12.31
C GLU A 490 -33.11 16.72 -12.98
N LYS A 491 -33.66 16.48 -14.16
CA LYS A 491 -34.50 17.44 -14.90
C LYS A 491 -35.73 16.72 -15.47
N LYS A 492 -36.89 17.36 -15.37
CA LYS A 492 -38.12 16.88 -15.99
C LYS A 492 -38.37 17.58 -17.33
N ILE A 493 -37.97 16.95 -18.43
CA ILE A 493 -37.99 17.51 -19.79
C ILE A 493 -39.13 16.87 -20.58
N LYS A 494 -40.12 17.68 -20.96
CA LYS A 494 -41.34 17.26 -21.70
C LYS A 494 -42.17 16.17 -21.00
N GLY A 495 -42.01 16.01 -19.68
CA GLY A 495 -42.69 15.02 -18.84
C GLY A 495 -41.77 13.91 -18.35
N GLU A 496 -40.76 13.56 -19.15
CA GLU A 496 -39.77 12.52 -18.82
C GLU A 496 -38.67 13.06 -17.91
N TYR A 497 -38.12 12.18 -17.07
CA TYR A 497 -36.92 12.48 -16.28
C TYR A 497 -35.65 12.25 -17.11
N LYS A 498 -34.66 13.12 -16.93
CA LYS A 498 -33.32 13.05 -17.51
C LYS A 498 -32.30 13.44 -16.44
N TYR A 499 -31.14 12.79 -16.47
CA TYR A 499 -30.04 13.03 -15.55
C TYR A 499 -28.84 13.57 -16.35
N PHE A 500 -28.27 14.66 -15.86
CA PHE A 500 -27.07 15.27 -16.44
C PHE A 500 -25.95 15.12 -15.43
N TYR A 501 -24.97 14.29 -15.77
CA TYR A 501 -23.85 13.89 -14.93
C TYR A 501 -22.58 14.55 -15.43
N TYR A 502 -22.07 15.52 -14.69
CA TYR A 502 -20.83 16.24 -14.96
C TYR A 502 -19.72 15.59 -14.15
N PHE A 503 -18.52 15.54 -14.71
CA PHE A 503 -17.41 14.83 -14.09
C PHE A 503 -16.08 15.41 -14.55
N THR A 504 -15.04 15.27 -13.74
CA THR A 504 -13.68 15.57 -14.17
C THR A 504 -13.05 14.32 -14.81
N ALA A 505 -12.43 14.49 -15.97
CA ALA A 505 -11.55 13.50 -16.59
C ALA A 505 -10.32 14.19 -17.19
N ALA A 506 -9.12 13.68 -16.89
CA ALA A 506 -7.83 14.24 -17.32
C ALA A 506 -7.71 15.78 -17.16
N GLN A 507 -8.19 16.31 -16.02
CA GLN A 507 -8.20 17.75 -15.66
C GLN A 507 -9.03 18.64 -16.60
N LYS A 508 -10.14 18.10 -17.12
CA LYS A 508 -11.20 18.81 -17.86
C LYS A 508 -12.57 18.32 -17.39
N ILE A 509 -13.62 19.12 -17.59
CA ILE A 509 -14.99 18.75 -17.17
C ILE A 509 -15.77 18.22 -18.38
N GLY A 510 -16.28 17.00 -18.24
CA GLY A 510 -17.22 16.35 -19.16
C GLY A 510 -18.68 16.53 -18.77
N VAL A 511 -19.57 16.02 -19.61
CA VAL A 511 -20.98 15.80 -19.25
C VAL A 511 -21.54 14.60 -20.02
N ALA A 512 -22.20 13.71 -19.29
CA ALA A 512 -22.92 12.57 -19.81
C ALA A 512 -24.41 12.64 -19.44
N VAL A 513 -25.27 11.98 -20.22
CA VAL A 513 -26.73 12.05 -20.08
C VAL A 513 -27.31 10.64 -19.92
N ALA A 514 -28.27 10.48 -19.00
CA ALA A 514 -29.03 9.25 -18.83
C ALA A 514 -30.53 9.52 -18.64
N ASP A 515 -31.32 8.45 -18.78
CA ASP A 515 -32.77 8.44 -18.53
C ASP A 515 -33.10 7.91 -17.12
N ASP A 516 -32.14 7.28 -16.45
CA ASP A 516 -32.20 6.72 -15.10
C ASP A 516 -30.97 7.14 -14.28
N PRO A 517 -31.08 7.28 -12.95
CA PRO A 517 -29.98 7.77 -12.11
C PRO A 517 -28.79 6.79 -12.08
N THR A 518 -29.04 5.51 -12.29
CA THR A 518 -28.02 4.45 -12.42
C THR A 518 -27.50 4.25 -13.84
N GLY A 519 -27.82 5.16 -14.76
CA GLY A 519 -27.46 5.02 -16.17
C GLY A 519 -28.33 4.00 -16.94
N PRO A 520 -27.89 3.55 -18.12
CA PRO A 520 -26.59 3.83 -18.73
C PRO A 520 -26.44 5.31 -19.09
N PHE A 521 -25.26 5.87 -18.81
CA PHE A 521 -24.90 7.24 -19.19
C PHE A 521 -24.23 7.25 -20.57
N VAL A 522 -24.49 8.30 -21.35
CA VAL A 522 -23.87 8.53 -22.66
C VAL A 522 -23.12 9.87 -22.62
N ASP A 523 -21.80 9.83 -22.76
CA ASP A 523 -20.96 11.03 -22.84
C ASP A 523 -21.34 11.92 -24.04
N SER A 524 -21.19 13.24 -23.88
CA SER A 524 -21.44 14.23 -24.94
C SER A 524 -20.40 14.24 -26.08
N GLY A 525 -19.39 13.36 -26.01
CA GLY A 525 -18.35 13.14 -27.03
C GLY A 525 -17.19 14.13 -26.97
N LYS A 526 -17.14 14.99 -25.94
CA LYS A 526 -16.12 16.04 -25.74
C LYS A 526 -16.15 16.56 -24.30
N ALA A 527 -15.06 17.22 -23.89
CA ALA A 527 -15.09 18.08 -22.71
C ALA A 527 -16.06 19.27 -22.93
N LEU A 528 -16.80 19.61 -21.88
CA LEU A 528 -17.63 20.81 -21.77
C LEU A 528 -16.80 22.03 -21.36
N ILE A 529 -15.86 21.84 -20.41
CA ILE A 529 -14.88 22.85 -20.00
C ILE A 529 -13.47 22.28 -20.15
N ASP A 530 -12.69 22.87 -21.05
CA ASP A 530 -11.27 22.59 -21.29
C ASP A 530 -10.40 23.86 -21.26
N PHE A 531 -10.95 24.97 -20.75
CA PHE A 531 -10.37 26.30 -20.84
C PHE A 531 -10.47 27.09 -19.52
N LYS A 532 -9.42 27.86 -19.20
CA LYS A 532 -9.41 28.78 -18.05
C LYS A 532 -10.26 30.04 -18.30
N PRO A 533 -10.97 30.56 -17.29
CA PRO A 533 -11.59 31.88 -17.37
C PRO A 533 -10.56 32.98 -17.64
N LYS A 534 -10.96 34.05 -18.34
CA LYS A 534 -10.03 35.11 -18.76
C LYS A 534 -9.39 35.80 -17.55
N GLY A 535 -8.07 35.68 -17.44
CA GLY A 535 -7.27 36.26 -16.35
C GLY A 535 -6.89 35.27 -15.24
N VAL A 536 -7.39 34.04 -15.30
CA VAL A 536 -6.93 32.93 -14.44
C VAL A 536 -5.70 32.29 -15.06
N THR A 537 -4.59 32.26 -14.32
CA THR A 537 -3.28 31.76 -14.79
C THR A 537 -2.73 30.59 -13.98
N ASN A 538 -3.42 30.17 -12.92
CA ASN A 538 -3.09 29.05 -12.05
C ASN A 538 -4.35 28.18 -11.81
N GLY A 539 -4.22 27.04 -11.13
CA GLY A 539 -5.34 26.17 -10.80
C GLY A 539 -5.74 25.21 -11.93
N GLN A 540 -6.86 24.51 -11.77
CA GLN A 540 -7.29 23.42 -12.68
C GLN A 540 -8.80 23.45 -12.96
N GLU A 541 -9.19 22.86 -14.09
CA GLU A 541 -10.58 22.77 -14.57
C GLU A 541 -11.18 21.46 -14.05
N ILE A 542 -11.40 21.41 -12.73
CA ILE A 542 -11.89 20.26 -11.97
C ILE A 542 -13.03 20.68 -11.03
N ASP A 543 -13.61 19.71 -10.32
CA ASP A 543 -14.62 19.88 -9.28
C ASP A 543 -15.86 20.67 -9.74
N PRO A 544 -16.60 20.16 -10.75
CA PRO A 544 -17.89 20.72 -11.16
C PRO A 544 -18.96 20.61 -10.07
N ASP A 545 -19.81 21.63 -9.98
CA ASP A 545 -21.08 21.66 -9.23
C ASP A 545 -22.19 22.16 -10.16
N VAL A 546 -23.33 21.46 -10.19
CA VAL A 546 -24.47 21.81 -11.05
C VAL A 546 -25.72 22.15 -10.23
N PHE A 547 -26.21 23.36 -10.42
CA PHE A 547 -27.31 23.92 -9.63
C PHE A 547 -28.46 24.39 -10.53
N THR A 548 -29.71 24.18 -10.10
CA THR A 548 -30.89 24.84 -10.70
C THR A 548 -31.44 25.89 -9.74
N ASP A 549 -31.53 27.14 -10.18
CA ASP A 549 -32.15 28.22 -9.42
C ASP A 549 -33.67 28.04 -9.35
N PRO A 550 -34.27 27.76 -8.18
CA PRO A 550 -35.70 27.55 -8.06
C PRO A 550 -36.52 28.84 -8.22
N LYS A 551 -35.89 30.03 -8.26
CA LYS A 551 -36.58 31.29 -8.58
C LYS A 551 -36.78 31.50 -10.09
N THR A 552 -35.92 30.93 -10.94
CA THR A 552 -35.91 31.21 -12.40
C THR A 552 -35.94 29.97 -13.30
N GLY A 553 -35.73 28.77 -12.75
CA GLY A 553 -35.61 27.51 -13.50
C GLY A 553 -34.29 27.35 -14.28
N LYS A 554 -33.45 28.40 -14.31
CA LYS A 554 -32.14 28.39 -14.96
C LYS A 554 -31.17 27.46 -14.23
N SER A 555 -30.29 26.82 -14.98
CA SER A 555 -29.19 26.05 -14.42
C SER A 555 -27.85 26.75 -14.59
N TYR A 556 -26.96 26.46 -13.66
CA TYR A 556 -25.61 27.00 -13.58
C TYR A 556 -24.63 25.87 -13.32
N LEU A 557 -23.44 25.98 -13.91
CA LEU A 557 -22.31 25.12 -13.62
C LEU A 557 -21.23 25.98 -12.95
N TYR A 558 -20.75 25.54 -11.79
CA TYR A 558 -19.59 26.10 -11.09
C TYR A 558 -18.45 25.10 -11.12
N TRP A 559 -17.21 25.58 -11.00
CA TRP A 559 -16.04 24.70 -10.92
C TRP A 559 -14.76 25.43 -10.48
N GLY A 560 -13.73 24.64 -10.18
CA GLY A 560 -12.33 25.04 -10.24
C GLY A 560 -11.51 24.71 -9.00
N ASN A 561 -10.22 24.45 -9.22
CA ASN A 561 -9.19 24.39 -8.18
C ASN A 561 -8.34 25.67 -8.22
N CYS A 562 -7.97 26.21 -7.05
CA CYS A 562 -7.33 27.52 -6.80
C CYS A 562 -8.08 28.75 -7.34
N TYR A 563 -9.23 28.57 -7.97
CA TYR A 563 -10.18 29.61 -8.37
C TYR A 563 -11.58 29.01 -8.43
N MET A 564 -12.62 29.82 -8.24
CA MET A 564 -14.01 29.41 -8.49
C MET A 564 -14.59 30.20 -9.66
N ALA A 565 -15.15 29.49 -10.63
CA ALA A 565 -15.93 30.03 -11.74
C ALA A 565 -17.41 29.65 -11.63
N GLY A 566 -18.25 30.34 -12.39
CA GLY A 566 -19.66 30.01 -12.60
C GLY A 566 -20.16 30.52 -13.94
N VAL A 567 -21.05 29.75 -14.58
CA VAL A 567 -21.66 30.07 -15.88
C VAL A 567 -23.11 29.59 -15.90
N GLU A 568 -23.99 30.29 -16.63
CA GLU A 568 -25.33 29.79 -16.94
C GLU A 568 -25.26 28.72 -18.04
N LEU A 569 -25.99 27.62 -17.86
CA LEU A 569 -26.15 26.55 -18.85
C LEU A 569 -27.22 26.91 -19.89
N ASN A 570 -27.13 26.31 -21.08
CA ASN A 570 -28.22 26.29 -22.05
C ASN A 570 -29.29 25.26 -21.64
N GLU A 571 -30.46 25.34 -22.30
CA GLU A 571 -31.59 24.43 -22.05
C GLU A 571 -31.29 22.97 -22.42
N ASP A 572 -30.22 22.73 -23.18
CA ASP A 572 -29.70 21.41 -23.51
C ASP A 572 -28.93 20.74 -22.36
N MET A 573 -28.52 21.51 -21.34
CA MET A 573 -27.65 21.09 -20.23
C MET A 573 -26.29 20.50 -20.67
N VAL A 574 -25.91 20.65 -21.94
CA VAL A 574 -24.65 20.14 -22.52
C VAL A 574 -23.87 21.23 -23.28
N SER A 575 -24.28 22.49 -23.14
CA SER A 575 -23.51 23.67 -23.57
C SER A 575 -23.71 24.86 -22.62
N ILE A 576 -22.75 25.80 -22.63
CA ILE A 576 -22.70 26.95 -21.72
C ILE A 576 -23.02 28.28 -22.42
N LYS A 577 -23.59 29.22 -21.69
CA LYS A 577 -23.74 30.64 -22.11
C LYS A 577 -22.49 31.41 -21.72
N LYS A 578 -21.44 31.28 -22.54
CA LYS A 578 -20.07 31.74 -22.24
C LYS A 578 -19.96 33.24 -21.95
N GLU A 579 -20.93 34.06 -22.38
CA GLU A 579 -21.08 35.47 -22.06
C GLU A 579 -21.49 35.75 -20.61
N THR A 580 -22.04 34.76 -19.90
CA THR A 580 -22.39 34.83 -18.47
C THR A 580 -21.23 34.43 -17.54
N LEU A 581 -20.14 33.89 -18.10
CA LEU A 581 -19.02 33.32 -17.36
C LEU A 581 -18.38 34.36 -16.42
N LYS A 582 -18.29 34.00 -15.14
CA LYS A 582 -17.77 34.85 -14.07
C LYS A 582 -16.85 34.07 -13.15
N THR A 583 -15.81 34.73 -12.63
CA THR A 583 -15.01 34.24 -11.49
C THR A 583 -15.44 34.90 -10.18
N PHE A 584 -15.46 34.13 -9.10
CA PHE A 584 -15.79 34.61 -7.76
C PHE A 584 -14.57 35.16 -7.02
N LYS A 585 -14.79 35.88 -5.92
CA LYS A 585 -13.75 36.41 -5.03
C LYS A 585 -13.97 35.85 -3.63
N ILE A 586 -13.18 34.84 -3.28
CA ILE A 586 -13.28 34.08 -2.02
C ILE A 586 -12.08 34.32 -1.09
N GLY A 587 -10.95 34.76 -1.66
CA GLY A 587 -9.71 34.94 -0.91
C GLY A 587 -8.95 33.62 -0.76
N ASP A 588 -7.89 33.66 0.05
CA ASP A 588 -6.84 32.64 0.04
C ASP A 588 -7.23 31.31 0.71
N THR A 589 -8.48 31.19 1.19
CA THR A 589 -9.06 29.97 1.78
C THR A 589 -9.73 29.05 0.76
N PHE A 590 -9.82 29.44 -0.52
CA PHE A 590 -10.39 28.59 -1.57
C PHE A 590 -9.33 27.61 -2.11
N ARG A 591 -9.56 26.31 -1.92
CA ARG A 591 -8.88 25.27 -2.70
C ARG A 591 -9.74 24.78 -3.85
N GLU A 592 -10.77 23.99 -3.56
CA GLU A 592 -11.52 23.17 -4.55
C GLU A 592 -12.86 22.70 -3.94
N GLY A 593 -13.52 21.71 -4.53
CA GLY A 593 -14.73 21.05 -4.01
C GLY A 593 -15.85 22.04 -3.66
N THR A 594 -16.32 22.79 -4.65
CA THR A 594 -17.41 23.76 -4.46
C THR A 594 -18.78 23.09 -4.56
N TYR A 595 -19.78 23.60 -3.83
CA TYR A 595 -21.14 23.07 -3.87
C TYR A 595 -22.19 24.13 -3.53
N THR A 596 -23.34 24.13 -4.23
CA THR A 596 -24.33 25.21 -4.16
C THR A 596 -25.72 24.72 -3.74
N ILE A 597 -26.21 25.18 -2.59
CA ILE A 597 -27.61 24.95 -2.17
C ILE A 597 -28.42 26.25 -2.10
N TYR A 598 -29.74 26.13 -2.13
CA TYR A 598 -30.67 27.23 -1.94
C TYR A 598 -31.64 26.96 -0.79
N ARG A 599 -31.71 27.90 0.16
CA ARG A 599 -32.61 27.81 1.31
C ARG A 599 -33.15 29.20 1.68
N ASN A 600 -34.44 29.29 1.98
CA ASN A 600 -35.12 30.47 2.54
C ASN A 600 -34.76 31.82 1.87
N GLY A 601 -34.66 31.83 0.53
CA GLY A 601 -34.39 33.03 -0.26
C GLY A 601 -32.94 33.25 -0.67
N LYS A 602 -31.98 32.55 -0.04
CA LYS A 602 -30.53 32.71 -0.25
C LYS A 602 -29.88 31.50 -0.90
N TYR A 603 -28.79 31.76 -1.62
CA TYR A 603 -27.87 30.76 -2.15
C TYR A 603 -26.68 30.65 -1.19
N TYR A 604 -26.26 29.42 -0.90
CA TYR A 604 -25.12 29.09 -0.05
C TYR A 604 -24.09 28.41 -0.94
N PHE A 605 -22.90 28.99 -1.00
CA PHE A 605 -21.76 28.47 -1.75
C PHE A 605 -20.76 27.89 -0.76
N MET A 606 -20.57 26.58 -0.81
CA MET A 606 -19.58 25.86 -0.03
C MET A 606 -18.31 25.66 -0.88
N TRP A 607 -17.17 25.48 -0.23
CA TRP A 607 -15.90 25.08 -0.84
C TRP A 607 -14.96 24.49 0.21
N SER A 608 -13.90 23.81 -0.23
CA SER A 608 -12.90 23.22 0.65
C SER A 608 -11.63 24.08 0.79
N GLU A 609 -11.06 24.14 2.00
CA GLU A 609 -9.82 24.83 2.37
C GLU A 609 -8.71 23.82 2.71
N ASP A 610 -7.46 24.20 2.38
CA ASP A 610 -6.24 23.37 2.44
C ASP A 610 -6.24 22.27 1.37
N ASP A 611 -5.25 21.37 1.39
CA ASP A 611 -5.10 20.25 0.47
C ASP A 611 -5.84 19.00 0.96
N THR A 612 -6.44 18.18 0.09
CA THR A 612 -7.06 16.90 0.52
C THR A 612 -6.06 15.94 1.20
N ARG A 613 -4.75 16.05 0.94
CA ARG A 613 -3.68 15.32 1.67
C ARG A 613 -3.33 15.93 3.04
N SER A 614 -3.97 17.02 3.45
CA SER A 614 -3.76 17.66 4.75
C SER A 614 -4.79 17.16 5.78
N PRO A 615 -4.38 16.71 6.98
CA PRO A 615 -5.30 16.44 8.08
C PRO A 615 -6.18 17.64 8.52
N LYS A 616 -5.91 18.84 7.97
CA LYS A 616 -6.66 20.08 8.20
C LYS A 616 -7.69 20.39 7.09
N TYR A 617 -7.78 19.61 6.01
CA TYR A 617 -8.79 19.79 4.97
C TYR A 617 -10.18 19.95 5.61
N LYS A 618 -10.91 20.98 5.20
CA LYS A 618 -12.18 21.40 5.82
C LYS A 618 -13.10 22.09 4.83
N VAL A 619 -14.39 22.19 5.14
CA VAL A 619 -15.36 22.95 4.34
C VAL A 619 -15.63 24.33 4.95
N ARG A 620 -15.74 25.34 4.09
CA ARG A 620 -16.23 26.68 4.39
C ARG A 620 -17.41 27.07 3.51
N TYR A 621 -18.13 28.13 3.88
CA TYR A 621 -19.20 28.69 3.05
C TYR A 621 -19.25 30.22 2.98
N ALA A 622 -20.06 30.71 2.05
CA ALA A 622 -20.52 32.09 1.94
C ALA A 622 -21.96 32.11 1.39
N THR A 623 -22.64 33.25 1.49
CA THR A 623 -24.00 33.41 0.95
C THR A 623 -24.08 34.42 -0.18
N SER A 624 -25.08 34.29 -1.04
CA SER A 624 -25.45 35.33 -2.01
C SER A 624 -26.96 35.41 -2.21
N ASP A 625 -27.41 36.50 -2.85
CA ASP A 625 -28.81 36.76 -3.19
C ASP A 625 -29.11 36.46 -4.68
N SER A 626 -28.12 36.02 -5.46
CA SER A 626 -28.27 35.49 -6.84
C SER A 626 -27.18 34.46 -7.20
N PRO A 627 -27.41 33.54 -8.15
CA PRO A 627 -26.47 32.45 -8.50
C PRO A 627 -25.08 32.93 -8.94
N LEU A 628 -25.01 33.98 -9.77
CA LEU A 628 -23.75 34.61 -10.19
C LEU A 628 -23.49 35.92 -9.42
N GLY A 629 -23.90 35.97 -8.15
CA GLY A 629 -23.95 37.17 -7.31
C GLY A 629 -22.61 37.62 -6.71
N LYS A 630 -22.68 38.47 -5.67
CA LYS A 630 -21.54 38.78 -4.80
C LYS A 630 -21.62 37.89 -3.56
N LEU A 631 -20.53 37.25 -3.18
CA LEU A 631 -20.46 36.47 -1.94
C LEU A 631 -20.37 37.36 -0.71
N THR A 632 -21.04 36.92 0.36
CA THR A 632 -21.07 37.53 1.69
C THR A 632 -20.66 36.48 2.71
N PHE A 633 -19.58 36.76 3.43
CA PHE A 633 -18.93 35.83 4.34
C PHE A 633 -19.42 36.12 5.78
N PRO A 634 -19.95 35.12 6.51
CA PRO A 634 -20.21 35.24 7.93
C PRO A 634 -18.89 35.19 8.73
N GLU A 635 -18.94 35.58 10.01
CA GLU A 635 -17.75 35.70 10.88
C GLU A 635 -17.12 34.34 11.21
N ASN A 636 -17.92 33.38 11.68
CA ASN A 636 -17.59 31.96 11.51
C ASN A 636 -18.24 31.49 10.20
N ASN A 637 -17.43 30.93 9.30
CA ASN A 637 -17.89 30.40 8.02
C ASN A 637 -17.45 28.94 7.78
N ILE A 638 -17.05 28.21 8.81
CA ILE A 638 -16.74 26.78 8.73
C ILE A 638 -18.05 25.99 8.67
N VAL A 639 -18.16 25.05 7.74
CA VAL A 639 -19.30 24.10 7.63
C VAL A 639 -18.98 22.83 8.39
N ILE A 640 -17.81 22.23 8.16
CA ILE A 640 -17.29 21.06 8.87
C ILE A 640 -15.76 21.15 8.92
N GLN A 641 -15.15 20.60 9.97
CA GLN A 641 -13.70 20.45 10.11
C GLN A 641 -13.36 19.22 10.95
N ARG A 642 -12.06 18.87 11.00
CA ARG A 642 -11.52 17.74 11.77
C ARG A 642 -11.97 17.73 13.24
N ASP A 643 -12.13 16.52 13.80
CA ASP A 643 -12.22 16.29 15.24
C ASP A 643 -10.96 15.54 15.69
N ALA A 644 -10.07 16.27 16.38
CA ALA A 644 -8.80 15.71 16.84
C ALA A 644 -8.92 14.86 18.12
N GLU A 645 -10.05 14.91 18.83
CA GLU A 645 -10.31 14.08 20.01
C GLU A 645 -10.88 12.72 19.57
N LYS A 646 -11.72 12.71 18.54
CA LYS A 646 -12.17 11.48 17.85
C LYS A 646 -11.17 10.90 16.83
N ASN A 647 -10.03 11.56 16.59
CA ASN A 647 -9.03 11.18 15.57
C ASN A 647 -9.62 11.15 14.13
N ILE A 648 -10.58 12.05 13.84
CA ILE A 648 -11.22 12.22 12.52
C ILE A 648 -10.57 13.40 11.78
N PHE A 649 -10.02 13.16 10.58
CA PHE A 649 -9.22 14.14 9.84
C PHE A 649 -9.65 14.36 8.39
N ALA A 650 -9.21 15.49 7.83
CA ALA A 650 -9.40 15.86 6.42
C ALA A 650 -10.87 15.86 5.93
N THR A 651 -11.79 16.42 6.73
CA THR A 651 -13.23 16.44 6.44
C THR A 651 -13.61 17.53 5.42
N GLY A 652 -13.45 17.21 4.14
CA GLY A 652 -13.67 18.15 3.02
C GLY A 652 -14.30 17.49 1.79
N HIS A 653 -14.39 18.29 0.71
CA HIS A 653 -15.17 18.07 -0.51
C HIS A 653 -16.57 17.51 -0.22
N ASN A 654 -17.57 18.38 -0.22
CA ASN A 654 -18.92 18.04 0.21
C ASN A 654 -19.98 18.25 -0.87
N SER A 655 -21.09 17.56 -0.67
CA SER A 655 -22.40 17.88 -1.20
C SER A 655 -23.40 17.99 -0.04
N ALA A 656 -24.67 18.26 -0.33
CA ALA A 656 -25.72 18.35 0.67
C ALA A 656 -27.10 18.12 0.06
N VAL A 657 -27.96 17.39 0.78
CA VAL A 657 -29.33 17.05 0.36
C VAL A 657 -30.36 17.59 1.35
N GLN A 658 -31.51 18.01 0.83
CA GLN A 658 -32.71 18.32 1.60
C GLN A 658 -33.65 17.10 1.60
N VAL A 659 -34.22 16.74 2.75
CA VAL A 659 -35.27 15.71 2.80
C VAL A 659 -36.53 16.24 2.10
N PRO A 660 -37.10 15.52 1.12
CA PRO A 660 -38.25 16.00 0.34
C PRO A 660 -39.39 16.54 1.20
N GLY A 661 -39.82 17.77 0.89
CA GLY A 661 -40.91 18.46 1.57
C GLY A 661 -40.63 18.94 3.00
N LYS A 662 -39.40 18.81 3.52
CA LYS A 662 -39.02 19.16 4.90
C LYS A 662 -37.84 20.13 4.89
N ASP A 663 -37.76 21.06 5.85
CA ASP A 663 -36.56 21.90 6.04
C ASP A 663 -35.51 21.17 6.91
N GLU A 664 -35.18 19.95 6.50
CA GLU A 664 -34.25 19.04 7.16
C GLU A 664 -33.15 18.69 6.16
N TRP A 665 -31.88 18.90 6.54
CA TRP A 665 -30.75 18.85 5.62
C TRP A 665 -29.62 17.96 6.16
N TYR A 666 -28.88 17.38 5.23
CA TYR A 666 -27.75 16.49 5.49
C TYR A 666 -26.55 16.87 4.63
N LEU A 667 -25.36 16.88 5.24
CA LEU A 667 -24.07 17.12 4.60
C LEU A 667 -23.43 15.76 4.29
N VAL A 668 -23.08 15.51 3.03
CA VAL A 668 -22.27 14.36 2.61
C VAL A 668 -20.87 14.88 2.28
N TYR A 669 -19.82 14.22 2.78
CA TYR A 669 -18.44 14.67 2.65
C TYR A 669 -17.48 13.47 2.67
N HIS A 670 -16.20 13.68 2.38
CA HIS A 670 -15.18 12.64 2.64
C HIS A 670 -14.26 12.99 3.80
N ARG A 671 -13.65 11.97 4.39
CA ARG A 671 -12.57 12.07 5.38
C ARG A 671 -11.42 11.13 5.07
N PHE A 672 -10.27 11.31 5.72
CA PHE A 672 -9.24 10.26 5.76
C PHE A 672 -9.81 8.96 6.35
N THR A 673 -9.45 7.81 5.78
CA THR A 673 -9.91 6.53 6.34
C THR A 673 -9.40 6.30 7.76
N TYR A 674 -10.22 5.68 8.62
CA TYR A 674 -9.94 5.55 10.04
C TYR A 674 -9.39 4.15 10.41
N PRO A 675 -8.54 4.03 11.44
CA PRO A 675 -7.76 5.11 12.09
C PRO A 675 -6.54 5.57 11.25
N LYS A 676 -6.18 4.80 10.20
CA LYS A 676 -4.83 4.77 9.61
C LYS A 676 -4.49 5.92 8.66
N GLY A 677 -5.48 6.58 8.05
CA GLY A 677 -5.27 7.54 6.96
C GLY A 677 -4.38 8.74 7.30
N VAL A 678 -4.31 9.13 8.58
CA VAL A 678 -3.41 10.19 9.06
C VAL A 678 -1.93 9.75 9.14
N GLU A 679 -1.69 8.47 9.42
CA GLU A 679 -0.36 7.87 9.51
C GLU A 679 0.22 7.56 8.12
N MET A 680 -0.65 7.31 7.14
CA MET A 680 -0.32 7.16 5.71
C MET A 680 0.24 8.46 5.08
N GLY A 681 0.24 9.58 5.81
CA GLY A 681 0.77 10.86 5.35
C GLY A 681 0.13 11.29 4.02
N PRO A 682 0.91 11.68 3.00
CA PRO A 682 0.37 12.05 1.69
C PRO A 682 -0.49 10.97 1.01
N LYS A 683 -0.32 9.68 1.32
CA LYS A 683 -1.17 8.61 0.75
C LYS A 683 -2.60 8.60 1.32
N GLY A 684 -2.82 9.21 2.49
CA GLY A 684 -4.17 9.37 3.08
C GLY A 684 -5.10 10.22 2.20
N GLY A 685 -4.55 11.16 1.42
CA GLY A 685 -5.33 11.99 0.50
C GLY A 685 -5.91 11.27 -0.71
N PHE A 686 -5.58 9.99 -0.93
CA PHE A 686 -6.25 9.09 -1.88
C PHE A 686 -6.65 7.76 -1.22
N HIS A 687 -6.80 7.74 0.10
CA HIS A 687 -7.41 6.65 0.89
C HIS A 687 -8.50 7.24 1.79
N ARG A 688 -9.54 7.76 1.12
CA ARG A 688 -10.62 8.52 1.75
C ARG A 688 -11.90 7.68 1.81
N GLU A 689 -12.80 8.07 2.71
CA GLU A 689 -14.09 7.40 2.92
C GLU A 689 -15.23 8.42 3.03
N VAL A 690 -16.40 8.07 2.48
CA VAL A 690 -17.58 8.96 2.43
C VAL A 690 -18.41 8.85 3.70
N CYS A 691 -18.73 10.01 4.30
CA CYS A 691 -19.53 10.14 5.51
C CYS A 691 -20.73 11.06 5.28
N ILE A 692 -21.73 10.96 6.16
CA ILE A 692 -22.90 11.85 6.21
C ILE A 692 -23.15 12.29 7.66
N ASP A 693 -23.52 13.56 7.82
CA ASP A 693 -23.93 14.16 9.10
C ASP A 693 -25.07 15.16 8.89
N LYS A 694 -25.75 15.58 9.97
CA LYS A 694 -26.81 16.61 9.88
C LYS A 694 -26.24 17.98 9.54
N LEU A 695 -26.88 18.67 8.59
CA LEU A 695 -26.61 20.07 8.29
C LEU A 695 -27.69 20.95 8.93
N GLU A 696 -27.31 21.70 9.97
CA GLU A 696 -28.26 22.55 10.70
C GLU A 696 -27.99 24.05 10.48
N PHE A 697 -29.01 24.87 10.71
CA PHE A 697 -28.94 26.32 10.49
C PHE A 697 -29.53 27.07 11.69
N ASP A 698 -28.95 28.22 12.03
CA ASP A 698 -29.50 29.10 13.07
C ASP A 698 -30.73 29.90 12.61
N ALA A 699 -31.32 30.67 13.53
CA ALA A 699 -32.49 31.51 13.26
C ALA A 699 -32.20 32.73 12.36
N GLN A 700 -30.92 33.02 12.08
CA GLN A 700 -30.45 34.06 11.17
C GLN A 700 -30.15 33.49 9.77
N GLY A 701 -30.12 32.17 9.64
CA GLY A 701 -29.80 31.45 8.40
C GLY A 701 -28.30 31.17 8.22
N ASN A 702 -27.46 31.31 9.24
CA ASN A 702 -26.09 30.81 9.20
C ASN A 702 -26.09 29.28 9.31
N ILE A 703 -25.10 28.60 8.72
CA ILE A 703 -24.84 27.18 8.99
C ILE A 703 -24.24 27.04 10.39
N ILE A 704 -24.75 26.06 11.15
CA ILE A 704 -24.15 25.61 12.41
C ILE A 704 -23.04 24.62 12.05
N GLU A 705 -21.85 24.80 12.62
CA GLU A 705 -20.68 23.97 12.31
C GLU A 705 -20.93 22.50 12.64
N VAL A 706 -21.06 21.68 11.59
CA VAL A 706 -21.26 20.24 11.66
C VAL A 706 -20.05 19.59 12.34
N LYS A 707 -20.33 18.65 13.24
CA LYS A 707 -19.30 17.84 13.92
C LYS A 707 -19.29 16.46 13.29
N PRO A 708 -18.14 15.98 12.77
CA PRO A 708 -18.07 14.69 12.12
C PRO A 708 -18.28 13.57 13.15
N THR A 709 -19.02 12.54 12.77
CA THR A 709 -19.35 11.40 13.66
C THR A 709 -18.93 10.06 13.06
N PHE A 710 -18.87 9.04 13.91
CA PHE A 710 -18.96 7.63 13.51
C PHE A 710 -20.43 7.18 13.51
N GLU A 711 -21.17 7.69 14.48
CA GLU A 711 -22.59 7.47 14.75
C GLU A 711 -23.51 7.85 13.56
N GLY A 712 -23.11 8.80 12.74
CA GLY A 712 -23.77 9.23 11.51
C GLY A 712 -25.21 9.71 11.69
N VAL A 713 -26.05 9.40 10.69
CA VAL A 713 -27.45 9.85 10.61
C VAL A 713 -28.41 8.70 10.87
N LYS A 714 -29.58 8.99 11.45
CA LYS A 714 -30.63 7.99 11.61
C LYS A 714 -31.47 7.88 10.35
N ALA A 715 -31.94 6.67 10.04
CA ALA A 715 -32.73 6.36 8.86
C ALA A 715 -33.91 7.34 8.70
N VAL A 716 -33.89 8.14 7.65
CA VAL A 716 -34.95 9.13 7.39
C VAL A 716 -36.22 8.45 6.90
N LYS A 717 -37.35 9.10 7.15
CA LYS A 717 -38.65 8.74 6.57
C LYS A 717 -39.04 9.79 5.56
N LEU A 718 -39.17 9.39 4.31
CA LEU A 718 -39.71 10.19 3.21
C LEU A 718 -41.18 10.54 3.51
#